data_AF-A0A6N6STB5-F1
#
_entry.id   AF-A0A6N6STB5-F1
#
_cell.length_a   1.000
_cell.length_b   1.000
_cell.length_c   1.000
_cell.angle_alpha   90.00
_cell.angle_beta   90.00
_cell.angle_gamma   90.00
#
_symmetry.space_group_name_H-M   'P 1'
#
loop_
_entity.id
_entity.type
_entity.pdbx_description
1 polymer ?
#
loop_
_entity_poly.entity_id
_entity_poly.type
_entity_poly.pdbx_seq_one_letter_code
_entity_poly.pdbx_strand_id
1 'polypeptide(L)'
;MPNLSRVLTRYFAAGVFAAGLAAGHASARAQSGAAKDAPKTAPAKKAQPAAAKVKPAPKAAAVPNPGPTVQPTAVPRPQPQEREHAARYDAAIAQVRVIAISSEDQARLREAIAAAAAAKPPQAKALRDQMADATARKLVDWYLFRGGYGSAAEIRAFLDANPAWPDRGTLMQRAEEALFNAPPPPAAIKAFFGSSEPRTAVGLAALASAHLADKDEARAKALVVKAWTEHELPAGLEPEFLKRVGSMLTLADHKRRLDRLLFNDSRWTAERNERAAVIRRMLPLLPADEKKIAEARLAVFLRAKNSTQLMAKLPAHSQADWGVAVQKAQALRRQNKDEEAWKILLAEPEATLRVKPDGWWEERRASAYTALKAGKAKLAYELVRDPGRLSVNASKDAAFLAGWLALRHLRDAKAALGHFQQLAKEADGPLSKARGQYWLGRTHEALGDKPQAQEHYRAASAYFDTFHGQLARLKLDPGANGLKLTPPAAPTEDEVARFNGSDAVKAAVIAHKAGLDVSLMRAFLIHLRNHLKSEAEVAMVAHLAQALGDTQIAVRIGKIAIARGMNLVYYAYPIHSLPAYTPLRRPPETAFILGIARQESEFNTLTRSGAGARGILQVMPITAKHVCRDYKIKCEIDRLMKDPAYNTMMGSAYISDRMDEFAGSYVLTLAGYNAGPGRARQWIKEFGDPRDGKVDPIDWIHRIPFEETREYVQKVLSNIQVYRARLGEEANAVRLNADLKRVSAAAPPAPPASPPPAAAAAAAK
;
A
#
# COMPACT_ATOMS: atom_id res chain seq x y z
N MET A 1 -2.29 0.15 -10.15
CA MET A 1 -2.46 0.08 -8.67
C MET A 1 -2.27 -1.37 -8.18
N PRO A 2 -1.20 -1.72 -7.43
CA PRO A 2 -1.21 -2.99 -6.66
C PRO A 2 -0.74 -2.91 -5.20
N ASN A 3 -0.23 -1.78 -4.72
CA ASN A 3 0.35 -1.71 -3.36
C ASN A 3 -0.67 -1.73 -2.20
N LEU A 4 -1.98 -1.60 -2.47
CA LEU A 4 -3.01 -1.88 -1.45
C LEU A 4 -3.28 -3.38 -1.27
N SER A 5 -2.95 -4.23 -2.25
CA SER A 5 -3.21 -5.67 -2.16
C SER A 5 -2.27 -6.33 -1.13
N ARG A 6 -0.99 -5.93 -1.07
CA ARG A 6 -0.02 -6.50 -0.12
C ARG A 6 -0.29 -6.17 1.36
N VAL A 7 -0.96 -5.06 1.64
CA VAL A 7 -1.34 -4.69 3.02
C VAL A 7 -2.65 -5.36 3.44
N LEU A 8 -3.58 -5.59 2.52
CA LEU A 8 -4.84 -6.30 2.81
C LEU A 8 -4.65 -7.82 2.87
N THR A 9 -3.82 -8.43 2.02
CA THR A 9 -3.56 -9.89 2.07
C THR A 9 -2.89 -10.31 3.40
N ARG A 10 -2.13 -9.41 4.05
CA ARG A 10 -1.51 -9.69 5.36
C ARG A 10 -2.50 -9.78 6.53
N TYR A 11 -3.61 -9.05 6.47
CA TYR A 11 -4.66 -9.19 7.49
C TYR A 11 -5.54 -10.43 7.26
N PHE A 12 -5.66 -10.91 6.02
CA PHE A 12 -6.45 -12.11 5.71
C PHE A 12 -5.69 -13.44 5.93
N ALA A 13 -4.35 -13.46 5.84
CA ALA A 13 -3.57 -14.70 6.00
C ALA A 13 -3.17 -15.02 7.45
N ALA A 14 -3.08 -14.02 8.34
CA ALA A 14 -2.58 -14.23 9.71
C ALA A 14 -3.62 -14.81 10.69
N GLY A 15 -4.90 -14.89 10.30
CA GLY A 15 -5.98 -15.40 11.17
C GLY A 15 -6.36 -16.87 10.96
N VAL A 16 -5.81 -17.56 9.96
CA VAL A 16 -6.25 -18.94 9.60
C VAL A 16 -5.11 -19.97 9.63
N PHE A 17 -3.86 -19.58 9.90
CA PHE A 17 -2.70 -20.49 9.84
C PHE A 17 -2.13 -20.96 11.19
N ALA A 18 -2.85 -20.81 12.31
CA ALA A 18 -2.35 -21.19 13.65
C ALA A 18 -3.12 -22.33 14.34
N ALA A 19 -3.89 -23.15 13.60
CA ALA A 19 -4.52 -24.34 14.17
C ALA A 19 -4.37 -25.52 13.19
N GLY A 20 -3.29 -26.28 13.36
CA GLY A 20 -3.07 -27.49 12.57
C GLY A 20 -1.63 -27.94 12.58
N LEU A 21 -1.14 -28.38 13.75
CA LEU A 21 -0.08 -29.37 13.93
C LEU A 21 0.27 -29.45 15.44
N ALA A 22 -0.60 -30.12 16.21
CA ALA A 22 -0.23 -30.69 17.51
C ALA A 22 -1.31 -31.69 17.96
N ALA A 23 -1.21 -32.94 17.50
CA ALA A 23 -1.78 -34.07 18.20
C ALA A 23 -0.99 -35.34 17.86
N GLY A 24 -0.53 -36.02 18.90
CA GLY A 24 0.16 -37.31 18.80
C GLY A 24 1.54 -37.28 19.44
N HIS A 25 1.60 -37.38 20.77
CA HIS A 25 2.27 -38.45 21.51
C HIS A 25 2.10 -38.17 23.01
N ALA A 26 1.12 -38.83 23.61
CA ALA A 26 1.04 -39.00 25.05
C ALA A 26 2.01 -40.11 25.44
N SER A 27 2.92 -39.85 26.39
CA SER A 27 3.45 -40.90 27.25
C SER A 27 3.90 -40.34 28.59
N ALA A 28 3.31 -40.95 29.62
CA ALA A 28 3.70 -41.11 31.01
C ALA A 28 4.79 -40.21 31.61
N ARG A 29 4.36 -39.48 32.64
CA ARG A 29 5.20 -38.89 33.68
C ARG A 29 5.61 -40.00 34.65
N ALA A 30 6.90 -40.33 34.70
CA ALA A 30 7.48 -41.15 35.76
C ALA A 30 8.64 -40.39 36.42
N GLN A 31 8.64 -40.40 37.75
CA GLN A 31 9.66 -39.80 38.62
C GLN A 31 10.89 -40.71 38.73
N SER A 32 12.08 -40.12 38.66
CA SER A 32 13.36 -40.48 39.31
C SER A 32 14.40 -39.48 38.75
N GLY A 33 15.44 -38.99 39.41
CA GLY A 33 16.17 -39.43 40.59
C GLY A 33 17.67 -39.38 40.27
N ALA A 34 18.32 -38.25 40.63
CA ALA A 34 19.76 -38.09 40.94
C ALA A 34 20.86 -37.98 39.85
N ALA A 35 21.85 -37.13 40.22
CA ALA A 35 23.29 -37.01 39.85
C ALA A 35 23.65 -36.54 38.42
N LYS A 36 24.18 -35.31 38.21
CA LYS A 36 25.49 -34.70 38.54
C LYS A 36 26.54 -34.84 37.40
N ASP A 37 27.05 -33.67 37.02
CA ASP A 37 28.37 -33.34 36.46
C ASP A 37 28.46 -32.93 34.97
N ALA A 38 28.50 -31.61 34.75
CA ALA A 38 29.22 -30.98 33.64
C ALA A 38 29.65 -29.54 34.01
N PRO A 39 30.83 -29.06 33.57
CA PRO A 39 31.50 -27.90 34.17
C PRO A 39 31.00 -26.56 33.62
N LYS A 40 31.02 -25.55 34.50
CA LYS A 40 30.73 -24.14 34.22
C LYS A 40 31.79 -23.54 33.29
N THR A 41 31.39 -23.01 32.14
CA THR A 41 32.16 -22.02 31.36
C THR A 41 31.46 -20.66 31.42
N ALA A 42 32.23 -19.63 31.79
CA ALA A 42 31.78 -18.27 32.01
C ALA A 42 31.36 -17.57 30.70
N PRO A 43 30.38 -16.66 30.72
CA PRO A 43 30.01 -15.88 29.55
C PRO A 43 31.06 -14.80 29.24
N ALA A 44 31.56 -14.82 28.00
CA ALA A 44 32.46 -13.80 27.46
C ALA A 44 31.79 -12.41 27.41
N LYS A 45 32.54 -11.40 27.87
CA LYS A 45 32.20 -9.97 27.87
C LYS A 45 31.86 -9.50 26.45
N LYS A 46 30.67 -8.93 26.26
CA LYS A 46 30.33 -8.13 25.07
C LYS A 46 31.10 -6.80 25.13
N ALA A 47 31.97 -6.57 24.14
CA ALA A 47 32.59 -5.27 23.93
C ALA A 47 31.53 -4.22 23.58
N GLN A 48 31.52 -3.12 24.33
CA GLN A 48 30.79 -1.89 24.02
C GLN A 48 31.43 -1.21 22.80
N PRO A 49 30.64 -0.70 21.82
CA PRO A 49 31.18 0.25 20.86
C PRO A 49 31.43 1.60 21.54
N ALA A 50 32.63 2.15 21.34
CA ALA A 50 33.07 3.43 21.87
C ALA A 50 32.10 4.55 21.47
N ALA A 51 31.67 5.32 22.47
CA ALA A 51 30.84 6.50 22.30
C ALA A 51 31.63 7.62 21.59
N ALA A 52 31.22 7.97 20.37
CA ALA A 52 31.60 9.24 19.79
C ALA A 52 30.96 10.37 20.62
N LYS A 53 31.79 11.24 21.21
CA LYS A 53 31.36 12.42 21.98
C LYS A 53 30.48 13.31 21.10
N VAL A 54 29.18 13.33 21.39
CA VAL A 54 28.21 14.25 20.78
C VAL A 54 28.42 15.63 21.40
N LYS A 55 28.74 16.63 20.55
CA LYS A 55 28.78 18.05 20.97
C LYS A 55 27.40 18.47 21.52
N PRO A 56 27.32 19.40 22.50
CA PRO A 56 26.05 19.82 23.08
C PRO A 56 25.13 20.38 22.00
N ALA A 57 23.84 20.00 22.06
CA ALA A 57 22.80 20.56 21.22
C ALA A 57 22.72 22.09 21.41
N PRO A 58 22.41 22.87 20.36
CA PRO A 58 22.11 24.29 20.53
C PRO A 58 20.90 24.43 21.47
N LYS A 59 20.95 25.45 22.35
CA LYS A 59 19.93 25.76 23.36
C LYS A 59 18.52 25.67 22.77
N ALA A 60 17.62 25.05 23.54
CA ALA A 60 16.21 24.96 23.25
C ALA A 60 15.65 26.33 22.85
N ALA A 61 14.96 26.38 21.71
CA ALA A 61 14.10 27.51 21.40
C ALA A 61 13.11 27.70 22.56
N ALA A 62 12.85 28.96 22.92
CA ALA A 62 11.92 29.30 23.98
C ALA A 62 10.57 28.59 23.76
N VAL A 63 10.03 28.03 24.86
CA VAL A 63 8.68 27.48 24.92
C VAL A 63 7.72 28.57 24.44
N PRO A 64 6.86 28.33 23.44
CA PRO A 64 5.83 29.30 23.12
C PRO A 64 4.95 29.46 24.35
N ASN A 65 4.70 30.71 24.74
CA ASN A 65 3.65 31.05 25.70
C ASN A 65 2.38 30.24 25.37
N PRO A 66 1.61 29.73 26.35
CA PRO A 66 0.31 29.17 26.06
C PRO A 66 -0.46 30.26 25.31
N GLY A 67 -0.69 30.03 24.02
CA GLY A 67 -1.39 30.96 23.16
C GLY A 67 -2.81 31.23 23.70
N PRO A 68 -3.51 32.23 23.17
CA PRO A 68 -4.86 32.59 23.61
C PRO A 68 -5.75 31.36 23.66
N THR A 69 -6.70 31.33 24.61
CA THR A 69 -7.71 30.28 24.77
C THR A 69 -8.20 29.78 23.41
N VAL A 70 -7.76 28.59 23.01
CA VAL A 70 -8.09 28.06 21.69
C VAL A 70 -9.46 27.43 21.78
N GLN A 71 -10.38 27.91 20.94
CA GLN A 71 -11.75 27.40 20.94
C GLN A 71 -11.78 25.94 20.45
N PRO A 72 -12.71 25.11 20.96
CA PRO A 72 -12.95 23.78 20.44
C PRO A 72 -13.20 23.83 18.93
N THR A 73 -12.54 22.94 18.19
CA THR A 73 -12.84 22.74 16.78
C THR A 73 -14.08 21.86 16.67
N ALA A 74 -15.15 22.40 16.10
CA ALA A 74 -16.41 21.68 15.89
C ALA A 74 -16.30 20.65 14.75
N VAL A 75 -17.20 19.66 14.76
CA VAL A 75 -17.35 18.72 13.63
C VAL A 75 -17.75 19.51 12.38
N PRO A 76 -17.05 19.33 11.24
CA PRO A 76 -17.45 19.93 9.98
C PRO A 76 -18.89 19.54 9.58
N ARG A 77 -19.68 20.51 9.14
CA ARG A 77 -21.10 20.29 8.79
C ARG A 77 -21.26 20.06 7.28
N PRO A 78 -22.02 19.04 6.85
CA PRO A 78 -22.42 18.86 5.45
C PRO A 78 -23.18 20.06 4.90
N GLN A 79 -22.94 20.39 3.63
CA GLN A 79 -23.71 21.38 2.88
C GLN A 79 -25.17 20.91 2.68
N PRO A 80 -26.15 21.81 2.45
CA PRO A 80 -27.55 21.44 2.24
C PRO A 80 -27.75 20.33 1.20
N GLN A 81 -27.06 20.43 0.07
CA GLN A 81 -27.13 19.43 -1.01
C GLN A 81 -26.58 18.05 -0.59
N GLU A 82 -25.55 17.99 0.25
CA GLU A 82 -25.03 16.74 0.82
C GLU A 82 -26.04 16.11 1.79
N ARG A 83 -26.77 16.92 2.57
CA ARG A 83 -27.81 16.40 3.47
C ARG A 83 -29.01 15.83 2.71
N GLU A 84 -29.46 16.50 1.66
CA GLU A 84 -30.52 16.00 0.78
C GLU A 84 -30.11 14.69 0.10
N HIS A 85 -28.89 14.64 -0.41
CA HIS A 85 -28.30 13.41 -0.96
C HIS A 85 -28.27 12.28 0.06
N ALA A 86 -27.79 12.53 1.28
CA ALA A 86 -27.75 11.53 2.34
C ALA A 86 -29.15 11.00 2.69
N ALA A 87 -30.15 11.88 2.81
CA ALA A 87 -31.54 11.48 3.09
C ALA A 87 -32.13 10.61 1.97
N ARG A 88 -31.88 10.96 0.70
CA ARG A 88 -32.29 10.14 -0.46
C ARG A 88 -31.68 8.74 -0.39
N TYR A 89 -30.38 8.66 -0.09
CA TYR A 89 -29.68 7.39 -0.04
C TYR A 89 -30.02 6.57 1.21
N ASP A 90 -30.36 7.21 2.33
CA ASP A 90 -30.91 6.54 3.51
C ASP A 90 -32.23 5.83 3.18
N ALA A 91 -33.12 6.48 2.42
CA ALA A 91 -34.35 5.87 1.92
C ALA A 91 -34.06 4.71 0.95
N ALA A 92 -33.12 4.90 0.01
CA ALA A 92 -32.77 3.89 -0.98
C ALA A 92 -32.27 2.58 -0.35
N ILE A 93 -31.48 2.64 0.72
CA ILE A 93 -30.94 1.43 1.40
C ILE A 93 -31.77 1.00 2.62
N ALA A 94 -32.91 1.64 2.89
CA ALA A 94 -33.69 1.40 4.11
C ALA A 94 -34.08 -0.07 4.26
N GLN A 95 -34.56 -0.70 3.18
CA GLN A 95 -34.99 -2.09 3.18
C GLN A 95 -33.87 -3.05 3.61
N VAL A 96 -32.66 -2.92 3.03
CA VAL A 96 -31.56 -3.84 3.36
C VAL A 96 -31.02 -3.61 4.77
N ARG A 97 -31.05 -2.37 5.28
CA ARG A 97 -30.62 -2.04 6.65
C ARG A 97 -31.50 -2.69 7.72
N VAL A 98 -32.80 -2.84 7.46
CA VAL A 98 -33.76 -3.38 8.43
C VAL A 98 -33.98 -4.88 8.34
N ILE A 99 -33.25 -5.60 7.46
CA ILE A 99 -33.37 -7.06 7.33
C ILE A 99 -33.27 -7.73 8.70
N ALA A 100 -34.31 -8.51 9.04
CA ALA A 100 -34.34 -9.30 10.26
C ALA A 100 -33.71 -10.67 9.99
N ILE A 101 -32.78 -11.06 10.87
CA ILE A 101 -32.28 -12.43 10.99
C ILE A 101 -32.56 -12.87 12.42
N SER A 102 -33.12 -14.08 12.60
CA SER A 102 -33.49 -14.56 13.94
C SER A 102 -32.25 -14.62 14.85
N SER A 103 -32.44 -14.44 16.16
CA SER A 103 -31.36 -14.59 17.14
C SER A 103 -30.72 -15.99 17.08
N GLU A 104 -31.54 -16.99 16.76
CA GLU A 104 -31.14 -18.38 16.57
C GLU A 104 -30.22 -18.55 15.35
N ASP A 105 -30.59 -18.02 14.19
CA ASP A 105 -29.74 -18.05 12.99
C ASP A 105 -28.47 -17.22 13.17
N GLN A 106 -28.53 -16.09 13.89
CA GLN A 106 -27.31 -15.32 14.24
C GLN A 106 -26.35 -16.12 15.14
N ALA A 107 -26.87 -16.87 16.11
CA ALA A 107 -26.07 -17.73 16.97
C ALA A 107 -25.45 -18.88 16.17
N ARG A 108 -26.27 -19.61 15.40
CA ARG A 108 -25.80 -20.68 14.51
C ARG A 108 -24.77 -20.19 13.50
N LEU A 109 -24.95 -18.99 12.94
CA LEU A 109 -24.01 -18.42 11.98
C LEU A 109 -22.63 -18.22 12.62
N ARG A 110 -22.60 -17.61 13.81
CA ARG A 110 -21.35 -17.41 14.57
C ARG A 110 -20.67 -18.74 14.88
N GLU A 111 -21.43 -19.72 15.35
CA GLU A 111 -20.93 -21.04 15.69
C GLU A 111 -20.42 -21.81 14.47
N ALA A 112 -21.13 -21.73 13.33
CA ALA A 112 -20.73 -22.38 12.10
C ALA A 112 -19.43 -21.80 11.55
N ILE A 113 -19.28 -20.47 11.57
CA ILE A 113 -18.05 -19.78 11.17
C ILE A 113 -16.90 -20.14 12.13
N ALA A 114 -17.15 -20.19 13.44
CA ALA A 114 -16.15 -20.62 14.42
C ALA A 114 -15.73 -22.08 14.23
N ALA A 115 -16.67 -22.98 13.96
CA ALA A 115 -16.40 -24.39 13.67
C ALA A 115 -15.57 -24.56 12.38
N ALA A 116 -15.90 -23.82 11.32
CA ALA A 116 -15.12 -23.79 10.09
C ALA A 116 -13.70 -23.24 10.32
N ALA A 117 -13.55 -22.16 11.08
CA ALA A 117 -12.25 -21.60 11.47
C ALA A 117 -11.41 -22.57 12.31
N ALA A 118 -12.06 -23.41 13.12
CA ALA A 118 -11.44 -24.48 13.91
C ALA A 118 -11.20 -25.77 13.11
N ALA A 119 -11.28 -25.73 11.77
CA ALA A 119 -11.12 -26.87 10.87
C ALA A 119 -12.08 -28.05 11.14
N LYS A 120 -13.33 -27.75 11.53
CA LYS A 120 -14.41 -28.74 11.75
C LYS A 120 -15.52 -28.61 10.70
N PRO A 121 -15.26 -28.91 9.40
CA PRO A 121 -16.24 -28.72 8.34
C PRO A 121 -17.56 -29.49 8.53
N PRO A 122 -17.61 -30.74 9.04
CA PRO A 122 -18.89 -31.43 9.27
C PRO A 122 -19.79 -30.70 10.27
N GLN A 123 -19.21 -30.17 11.36
CA GLN A 123 -19.95 -29.41 12.36
C GLN A 123 -20.50 -28.10 11.78
N ALA A 124 -19.68 -27.37 11.01
CA ALA A 124 -20.12 -26.16 10.34
C ALA A 124 -21.26 -26.41 9.34
N LYS A 125 -21.17 -27.50 8.56
CA LYS A 125 -22.23 -27.93 7.63
C LYS A 125 -23.53 -28.32 8.36
N ALA A 126 -23.43 -29.06 9.47
CA ALA A 126 -24.59 -29.42 10.28
C ALA A 126 -25.29 -28.18 10.88
N LEU A 127 -24.53 -27.20 11.38
CA LEU A 127 -25.09 -25.93 11.88
C LEU A 127 -25.75 -25.13 10.75
N ARG A 128 -25.10 -25.06 9.58
CA ARG A 128 -25.68 -24.44 8.37
C ARG A 128 -27.03 -25.06 8.01
N ASP A 129 -27.15 -26.38 8.04
CA ASP A 129 -28.38 -27.08 7.63
C ASP A 129 -29.58 -26.81 8.56
N GLN A 130 -29.32 -26.35 9.78
CA GLN A 130 -30.34 -25.96 10.75
C GLN A 130 -30.79 -24.49 10.63
N MET A 131 -30.18 -23.69 9.75
CA MET A 131 -30.51 -22.27 9.61
C MET A 131 -31.70 -22.08 8.66
N ALA A 132 -32.64 -21.21 9.04
CA ALA A 132 -33.78 -20.89 8.18
C ALA A 132 -33.39 -19.92 7.05
N ASP A 133 -32.56 -18.92 7.37
CA ASP A 133 -32.14 -17.89 6.41
C ASP A 133 -31.20 -18.46 5.33
N ALA A 134 -31.63 -18.39 4.07
CA ALA A 134 -30.87 -18.90 2.94
C ALA A 134 -29.56 -18.15 2.69
N THR A 135 -29.51 -16.84 2.93
CA THR A 135 -28.29 -16.04 2.76
C THR A 135 -27.27 -16.36 3.84
N ALA A 136 -27.70 -16.60 5.07
CA ALA A 136 -26.84 -17.05 6.16
C ALA A 136 -26.23 -18.43 5.86
N ARG A 137 -26.99 -19.37 5.28
CA ARG A 137 -26.46 -20.66 4.83
C ARG A 137 -25.38 -20.52 3.76
N LYS A 138 -25.64 -19.70 2.73
CA LYS A 138 -24.65 -19.38 1.69
C LYS A 138 -23.38 -18.73 2.27
N LEU A 139 -23.51 -17.94 3.33
CA LEU A 139 -22.35 -17.31 3.99
C LEU A 139 -21.45 -18.35 4.66
N VAL A 140 -22.03 -19.40 5.26
CA VAL A 140 -21.26 -20.54 5.78
C VAL A 140 -20.57 -21.30 4.65
N ASP A 141 -21.29 -21.60 3.56
CA ASP A 141 -20.70 -22.29 2.40
C ASP A 141 -19.53 -21.50 1.80
N TRP A 142 -19.72 -20.19 1.58
CA TRP A 142 -18.67 -19.29 1.11
C TRP A 142 -17.45 -19.31 2.04
N TYR A 143 -17.66 -19.28 3.36
CA TYR A 143 -16.57 -19.33 4.33
C TYR A 143 -15.83 -20.69 4.30
N LEU A 144 -16.57 -21.80 4.22
CA LEU A 144 -16.01 -23.14 4.06
C LEU A 144 -15.17 -23.27 2.79
N PHE A 145 -15.66 -22.75 1.66
CA PHE A 145 -14.95 -22.79 0.39
C PHE A 145 -13.66 -21.96 0.40
N ARG A 146 -13.64 -20.81 1.10
CA ARG A 146 -12.39 -20.04 1.32
C ARG A 146 -11.35 -20.85 2.10
N GLY A 147 -11.82 -21.66 3.05
CA GLY A 147 -11.01 -22.59 3.83
C GLY A 147 -10.55 -23.84 3.08
N GLY A 148 -11.02 -24.06 1.84
CA GLY A 148 -10.68 -25.25 1.06
C GLY A 148 -11.52 -26.49 1.39
N TYR A 149 -12.67 -26.33 2.05
CA TYR A 149 -13.52 -27.45 2.49
C TYR A 149 -14.64 -27.82 1.49
N GLY A 150 -14.45 -27.54 0.20
CA GLY A 150 -15.36 -27.88 -0.88
C GLY A 150 -14.65 -28.56 -2.05
N SER A 151 -15.39 -29.39 -2.77
CA SER A 151 -14.95 -29.95 -4.04
C SER A 151 -14.90 -28.88 -5.14
N ALA A 152 -14.14 -29.15 -6.20
CA ALA A 152 -14.07 -28.25 -7.35
C ALA A 152 -15.45 -28.01 -7.99
N ALA A 153 -16.31 -29.03 -8.03
CA ALA A 153 -17.67 -28.95 -8.55
C ALA A 153 -18.59 -28.08 -7.68
N GLU A 154 -18.59 -28.27 -6.35
CA GLU A 154 -19.37 -27.44 -5.43
C GLU A 154 -18.96 -25.96 -5.52
N ILE A 155 -17.66 -25.68 -5.55
CA ILE A 155 -17.16 -24.31 -5.63
C ILE A 155 -17.54 -23.66 -6.97
N ARG A 156 -17.45 -24.40 -8.09
CA ARG A 156 -17.88 -23.91 -9.40
C ARG A 156 -19.37 -23.59 -9.39
N ALA A 157 -20.21 -24.53 -8.96
CA ALA A 157 -21.66 -24.34 -8.88
C ALA A 157 -22.02 -23.14 -7.99
N PHE A 158 -21.35 -22.97 -6.85
CA PHE A 158 -21.54 -21.81 -5.99
C PHE A 158 -21.19 -20.50 -6.70
N LEU A 159 -20.04 -20.45 -7.39
CA LEU A 159 -19.62 -19.25 -8.11
C LEU A 159 -20.59 -18.90 -9.25
N ASP A 160 -21.10 -19.88 -9.97
CA ASP A 160 -22.01 -19.68 -11.10
C ASP A 160 -23.40 -19.21 -10.63
N ALA A 161 -23.92 -19.79 -9.54
CA ALA A 161 -25.20 -19.38 -8.96
C ALA A 161 -25.15 -18.03 -8.22
N ASN A 162 -23.97 -17.55 -7.84
CA ASN A 162 -23.81 -16.38 -6.97
C ASN A 162 -22.83 -15.34 -7.57
N PRO A 163 -23.18 -14.67 -8.69
CA PRO A 163 -22.27 -13.82 -9.44
C PRO A 163 -21.80 -12.56 -8.68
N ALA A 164 -22.58 -12.09 -7.70
CA ALA A 164 -22.28 -10.92 -6.88
C ALA A 164 -21.45 -11.21 -5.62
N TRP A 165 -21.06 -12.47 -5.38
CA TRP A 165 -20.34 -12.87 -4.18
C TRP A 165 -18.82 -12.67 -4.29
N PRO A 166 -18.15 -12.25 -3.19
CA PRO A 166 -16.73 -11.91 -3.17
C PRO A 166 -15.80 -13.13 -3.28
N ASP A 167 -14.50 -12.86 -3.35
CA ASP A 167 -13.43 -13.86 -3.31
C ASP A 167 -13.43 -14.89 -4.45
N ARG A 168 -14.11 -14.62 -5.57
CA ARG A 168 -14.18 -15.51 -6.74
C ARG A 168 -12.82 -16.06 -7.18
N GLY A 169 -11.78 -15.23 -7.16
CA GLY A 169 -10.41 -15.65 -7.47
C GLY A 169 -9.84 -16.65 -6.45
N THR A 170 -10.03 -16.41 -5.16
CA THR A 170 -9.62 -17.32 -4.09
C THR A 170 -10.39 -18.62 -4.14
N LEU A 171 -11.71 -18.57 -4.31
CA LEU A 171 -12.54 -19.77 -4.46
C LEU A 171 -12.07 -20.62 -5.65
N MET A 172 -11.77 -19.98 -6.79
CA MET A 172 -11.20 -20.68 -7.95
C MET A 172 -9.84 -21.32 -7.64
N GLN A 173 -8.96 -20.64 -6.88
CA GLN A 173 -7.70 -21.25 -6.42
C GLN A 173 -7.95 -22.49 -5.55
N ARG A 174 -8.93 -22.44 -4.64
CA ARG A 174 -9.32 -23.60 -3.82
C ARG A 174 -9.91 -24.74 -4.64
N ALA A 175 -10.68 -24.44 -5.68
CA ALA A 175 -11.18 -25.44 -6.60
C ALA A 175 -10.04 -26.13 -7.37
N GLU A 176 -9.03 -25.38 -7.82
CA GLU A 176 -7.84 -25.95 -8.47
C GLU A 176 -6.98 -26.80 -7.51
N GLU A 177 -6.83 -26.37 -6.26
CA GLU A 177 -6.20 -27.19 -5.21
C GLU A 177 -6.97 -28.50 -4.97
N ALA A 178 -8.30 -28.45 -4.95
CA ALA A 178 -9.15 -29.63 -4.81
C ALA A 178 -8.98 -30.60 -5.99
N LEU A 179 -8.93 -30.09 -7.24
CA LEU A 179 -8.62 -30.91 -8.42
C LEU A 179 -7.26 -31.58 -8.35
N PHE A 180 -6.26 -30.92 -7.75
CA PHE A 180 -4.93 -31.49 -7.64
C PHE A 180 -4.86 -32.60 -6.58
N ASN A 181 -5.45 -32.34 -5.40
CA ASN A 181 -5.41 -33.23 -4.24
C ASN A 181 -6.28 -34.48 -4.42
N ALA A 182 -7.47 -34.33 -5.01
CA ALA A 182 -8.42 -35.41 -5.27
C ALA A 182 -8.87 -35.35 -6.74
N PRO A 183 -7.99 -35.76 -7.68
CA PRO A 183 -8.23 -35.56 -9.11
C PRO A 183 -9.40 -36.43 -9.59
N PRO A 184 -10.43 -35.82 -10.23
CA PRO A 184 -11.43 -36.58 -10.95
C PRO A 184 -10.83 -37.15 -12.26
N PRO A 185 -11.60 -37.95 -13.04
CA PRO A 185 -11.13 -38.45 -14.33
C PRO A 185 -10.62 -37.32 -15.25
N PRO A 186 -9.60 -37.57 -16.11
CA PRO A 186 -8.99 -36.55 -16.97
C PRO A 186 -10.00 -35.72 -17.79
N ALA A 187 -11.07 -36.34 -18.28
CA ALA A 187 -12.14 -35.65 -18.99
C ALA A 187 -12.84 -34.57 -18.14
N ALA A 188 -13.07 -34.84 -16.86
CA ALA A 188 -13.69 -33.88 -15.94
C ALA A 188 -12.75 -32.72 -15.59
N ILE A 189 -11.44 -32.97 -15.46
CA ILE A 189 -10.43 -31.92 -15.27
C ILE A 189 -10.41 -30.98 -16.49
N LYS A 190 -10.35 -31.55 -17.69
CA LYS A 190 -10.39 -30.78 -18.95
C LYS A 190 -11.70 -30.00 -19.08
N ALA A 191 -12.84 -30.61 -18.75
CA ALA A 191 -14.14 -29.94 -18.79
C ALA A 191 -14.25 -28.79 -17.77
N PHE A 192 -13.69 -28.95 -16.56
CA PHE A 192 -13.70 -27.91 -15.53
C PHE A 192 -12.93 -26.65 -15.96
N PHE A 193 -11.81 -26.82 -16.65
CA PHE A 193 -11.04 -25.70 -17.20
C PHE A 193 -11.65 -25.18 -18.51
N GLY A 194 -12.14 -26.06 -19.38
CA GLY A 194 -12.67 -25.69 -20.69
C GLY A 194 -11.65 -24.86 -21.48
N SER A 195 -12.02 -23.63 -21.84
CA SER A 195 -11.12 -22.64 -22.46
C SER A 195 -10.41 -21.72 -21.46
N SER A 196 -10.72 -21.83 -20.16
CA SER A 196 -10.09 -21.03 -19.11
C SER A 196 -8.74 -21.62 -18.71
N GLU A 197 -7.72 -20.78 -18.65
CA GLU A 197 -6.42 -21.19 -18.13
C GLU A 197 -6.44 -21.33 -16.59
N PRO A 198 -5.80 -22.37 -16.02
CA PRO A 198 -5.62 -22.47 -14.58
C PRO A 198 -4.86 -21.27 -13.98
N ARG A 199 -5.21 -20.89 -12.75
CA ARG A 199 -4.68 -19.71 -12.04
C ARG A 199 -3.52 -20.05 -11.10
N THR A 200 -3.36 -21.32 -10.73
CA THR A 200 -2.38 -21.80 -9.75
C THR A 200 -1.40 -22.80 -10.38
N ALA A 201 -0.24 -22.95 -9.74
CA ALA A 201 0.73 -23.97 -10.14
C ALA A 201 0.13 -25.39 -10.10
N VAL A 202 -0.71 -25.67 -9.09
CA VAL A 202 -1.34 -26.99 -8.91
C VAL A 202 -2.51 -27.22 -9.86
N GLY A 203 -3.26 -26.19 -10.24
CA GLY A 203 -4.26 -26.26 -11.30
C GLY A 203 -3.63 -26.56 -12.66
N LEU A 204 -2.51 -25.89 -12.98
CA LEU A 204 -1.71 -26.19 -14.18
C LEU A 204 -1.19 -27.63 -14.15
N ALA A 205 -0.72 -28.12 -13.01
CA ALA A 205 -0.27 -29.51 -12.86
C ALA A 205 -1.41 -30.54 -13.00
N ALA A 206 -2.59 -30.23 -12.47
CA ALA A 206 -3.78 -31.08 -12.62
C ALA A 206 -4.17 -31.18 -14.10
N LEU A 207 -4.21 -30.05 -14.83
CA LEU A 207 -4.48 -30.05 -16.27
C LEU A 207 -3.38 -30.75 -17.08
N ALA A 208 -2.11 -30.56 -16.72
CA ALA A 208 -1.00 -31.28 -17.33
C ALA A 208 -1.15 -32.79 -17.16
N SER A 209 -1.53 -33.25 -15.97
CA SER A 209 -1.77 -34.68 -15.69
C SER A 209 -2.91 -35.25 -16.53
N ALA A 210 -3.95 -34.45 -16.79
CA ALA A 210 -5.03 -34.85 -17.68
C ALA A 210 -4.55 -35.00 -19.15
N HIS A 211 -3.69 -34.10 -19.62
CA HIS A 211 -3.10 -34.22 -20.97
C HIS A 211 -2.12 -35.40 -21.10
N LEU A 212 -1.38 -35.74 -20.05
CA LEU A 212 -0.54 -36.94 -20.04
C LEU A 212 -1.35 -38.22 -20.16
N ALA A 213 -2.53 -38.28 -19.55
CA ALA A 213 -3.43 -39.41 -19.71
C ALA A 213 -3.91 -39.58 -21.18
N ASP A 214 -3.95 -38.49 -21.94
CA ASP A 214 -4.23 -38.50 -23.39
C ASP A 214 -2.96 -38.66 -24.26
N LYS A 215 -1.78 -38.87 -23.65
CA LYS A 215 -0.47 -38.92 -24.32
C LYS A 215 -0.03 -37.62 -25.02
N ASP A 216 -0.59 -36.46 -24.64
CA ASP A 216 -0.13 -35.14 -25.11
C ASP A 216 0.98 -34.58 -24.21
N GLU A 217 2.19 -35.16 -24.34
CA GLU A 217 3.35 -34.79 -23.52
C GLU A 217 3.82 -33.34 -23.76
N ALA A 218 3.70 -32.84 -25.00
CA ALA A 218 4.14 -31.51 -25.36
C ALA A 218 3.34 -30.44 -24.60
N ARG A 219 2.00 -30.59 -24.57
CA ARG A 219 1.14 -29.66 -23.83
C ARG A 219 1.30 -29.81 -22.32
N ALA A 220 1.42 -31.03 -21.82
CA ALA A 220 1.69 -31.26 -20.40
C ALA A 220 2.98 -30.58 -19.96
N LYS A 221 4.08 -30.75 -20.70
CA LYS A 221 5.37 -30.11 -20.40
C LYS A 221 5.26 -28.58 -20.39
N ALA A 222 4.58 -27.99 -21.36
CA ALA A 222 4.38 -26.54 -21.41
C ALA A 222 3.67 -26.00 -20.15
N LEU A 223 2.61 -26.69 -19.70
CA LEU A 223 1.87 -26.33 -18.49
C LEU A 223 2.72 -26.49 -17.22
N VAL A 224 3.51 -27.55 -17.13
CA VAL A 224 4.39 -27.83 -15.97
C VAL A 224 5.51 -26.80 -15.86
N VAL A 225 6.15 -26.45 -16.97
CA VAL A 225 7.18 -25.41 -17.01
C VAL A 225 6.59 -24.06 -16.59
N LYS A 226 5.41 -23.71 -17.09
CA LYS A 226 4.70 -22.49 -16.67
C LYS A 226 4.38 -22.51 -15.17
N ALA A 227 3.83 -23.62 -14.66
CA ALA A 227 3.50 -23.79 -13.25
C ALA A 227 4.73 -23.59 -12.36
N TRP A 228 5.85 -24.20 -12.73
CA TRP A 228 7.08 -24.13 -11.96
C TRP A 228 7.72 -22.74 -12.01
N THR A 229 7.78 -22.13 -13.19
CA THR A 229 8.59 -20.92 -13.40
C THR A 229 7.85 -19.60 -13.22
N GLU A 230 6.50 -19.58 -13.32
CA GLU A 230 5.71 -18.35 -13.27
C GLU A 230 4.79 -18.24 -12.05
N HIS A 231 4.40 -19.37 -11.43
CA HIS A 231 3.47 -19.39 -10.31
C HIS A 231 4.16 -19.68 -8.96
N GLU A 232 3.53 -19.27 -7.87
CA GLU A 232 3.87 -19.69 -6.51
C GLU A 232 3.28 -21.07 -6.22
N LEU A 233 4.03 -21.92 -5.53
CA LEU A 233 3.64 -23.28 -5.18
C LEU A 233 3.60 -23.39 -3.64
N PRO A 234 2.45 -23.73 -3.04
CA PRO A 234 2.38 -23.92 -1.59
C PRO A 234 3.36 -25.00 -1.12
N ALA A 235 4.08 -24.73 -0.03
CA ALA A 235 5.13 -25.63 0.45
C ALA A 235 4.64 -27.06 0.73
N GLY A 236 3.40 -27.22 1.21
CA GLY A 236 2.79 -28.53 1.45
C GLY A 236 2.42 -29.31 0.18
N LEU A 237 2.29 -28.64 -0.97
CA LEU A 237 1.92 -29.26 -2.25
C LEU A 237 3.13 -29.46 -3.18
N GLU A 238 4.26 -28.83 -2.88
CA GLU A 238 5.47 -28.89 -3.69
C GLU A 238 6.07 -30.31 -3.85
N PRO A 239 6.15 -31.15 -2.80
CA PRO A 239 6.65 -32.52 -2.95
C PRO A 239 5.82 -33.37 -3.91
N GLU A 240 4.49 -33.33 -3.78
CA GLU A 240 3.60 -34.11 -4.65
C GLU A 240 3.60 -33.56 -6.08
N PHE A 241 3.70 -32.23 -6.25
CA PHE A 241 3.91 -31.62 -7.57
C PHE A 241 5.18 -32.17 -8.23
N LEU A 242 6.32 -32.15 -7.54
CA LEU A 242 7.59 -32.64 -8.09
C LEU A 242 7.56 -34.15 -8.36
N LYS A 243 6.92 -34.94 -7.48
CA LYS A 243 6.74 -36.37 -7.70
C LYS A 243 5.93 -36.66 -8.97
N ARG A 244 4.86 -35.91 -9.22
CA ARG A 244 3.92 -36.16 -10.32
C ARG A 244 4.43 -35.66 -11.67
N VAL A 245 5.04 -34.47 -11.71
CA VAL A 245 5.41 -33.81 -12.97
C VAL A 245 6.85 -33.30 -13.02
N GLY A 246 7.64 -33.50 -11.97
CA GLY A 246 8.98 -32.92 -11.84
C GLY A 246 9.99 -33.44 -12.87
N SER A 247 9.82 -34.65 -13.40
CA SER A 247 10.69 -35.21 -14.45
C SER A 247 10.63 -34.43 -15.78
N MET A 248 9.62 -33.58 -15.97
CA MET A 248 9.47 -32.74 -17.17
C MET A 248 10.24 -31.42 -17.09
N LEU A 249 10.76 -31.08 -15.90
CA LEU A 249 11.50 -29.85 -15.65
C LEU A 249 12.98 -30.03 -15.99
N THR A 250 13.56 -29.00 -16.60
CA THR A 250 14.98 -28.95 -16.93
C THR A 250 15.75 -28.08 -15.96
N LEU A 251 17.09 -28.17 -15.99
CA LEU A 251 17.96 -27.25 -15.28
C LEU A 251 17.65 -25.78 -15.61
N ALA A 252 17.36 -25.47 -16.87
CA ALA A 252 17.01 -24.12 -17.30
C ALA A 252 15.73 -23.60 -16.61
N ASP A 253 14.76 -24.48 -16.33
CA ASP A 253 13.53 -24.13 -15.63
C ASP A 253 13.77 -23.88 -14.13
N HIS A 254 14.62 -24.70 -13.50
CA HIS A 254 15.05 -24.45 -12.12
C HIS A 254 15.79 -23.11 -12.00
N LYS A 255 16.72 -22.80 -12.92
CA LYS A 255 17.43 -21.52 -12.95
C LYS A 255 16.46 -20.34 -13.15
N ARG A 256 15.49 -20.45 -14.06
CA ARG A 256 14.46 -19.42 -14.28
C ARG A 256 13.65 -19.11 -13.03
N ARG A 257 13.26 -20.15 -12.26
CA ARG A 257 12.53 -19.96 -11.00
C ARG A 257 13.43 -19.35 -9.91
N LEU A 258 14.70 -19.76 -9.79
CA LEU A 258 15.66 -19.14 -8.86
C LEU A 258 15.82 -17.65 -9.10
N ASP A 259 15.99 -17.29 -10.37
CA ASP A 259 16.11 -15.92 -10.83
C ASP A 259 14.89 -15.08 -10.40
N ARG A 260 13.67 -15.55 -10.70
CA ARG A 260 12.42 -14.90 -10.25
C ARG A 260 12.40 -14.68 -8.73
N LEU A 261 12.84 -15.67 -7.95
CA LEU A 261 12.83 -15.60 -6.48
C LEU A 261 13.92 -14.65 -5.94
N LEU A 262 15.10 -14.59 -6.56
CA LEU A 262 16.25 -13.84 -6.08
C LEU A 262 16.33 -12.40 -6.60
N PHE A 263 15.70 -12.04 -7.72
CA PHE A 263 15.85 -10.70 -8.30
C PHE A 263 15.33 -9.58 -7.38
N ASN A 264 14.12 -9.72 -6.87
CA ASN A 264 13.48 -8.65 -6.11
C ASN A 264 13.96 -8.67 -4.66
N ASP A 265 14.63 -7.62 -4.19
CA ASP A 265 15.02 -7.50 -2.78
C ASP A 265 13.77 -7.45 -1.89
N SER A 266 13.93 -7.79 -0.62
CA SER A 266 12.91 -7.49 0.40
C SER A 266 13.55 -6.76 1.56
N ARG A 267 12.88 -5.68 1.99
CA ARG A 267 13.27 -4.91 3.17
C ARG A 267 13.15 -5.76 4.44
N TRP A 268 12.13 -6.62 4.53
CA TRP A 268 11.73 -7.29 5.75
C TRP A 268 12.41 -8.67 5.89
N THR A 269 13.05 -8.90 7.03
CA THR A 269 13.75 -10.17 7.30
C THR A 269 12.83 -11.39 7.23
N ALA A 270 11.58 -11.27 7.69
CA ALA A 270 10.61 -12.36 7.62
C ALA A 270 10.31 -12.79 6.17
N GLU A 271 10.00 -11.83 5.28
CA GLU A 271 9.77 -12.10 3.85
C GLU A 271 11.00 -12.72 3.18
N ARG A 272 12.20 -12.22 3.52
CA ARG A 272 13.44 -12.81 3.01
C ARG A 272 13.60 -14.26 3.47
N ASN A 273 13.28 -14.56 4.73
CA ASN A 273 13.38 -15.91 5.27
C ASN A 273 12.35 -16.87 4.65
N GLU A 274 11.11 -16.42 4.46
CA GLU A 274 10.06 -17.18 3.77
C GLU A 274 10.50 -17.56 2.35
N ARG A 275 11.00 -16.59 1.58
CA ARG A 275 11.47 -16.85 0.22
C ARG A 275 12.75 -17.69 0.19
N ALA A 276 13.65 -17.47 1.13
CA ALA A 276 14.85 -18.28 1.28
C ALA A 276 14.52 -19.75 1.58
N ALA A 277 13.44 -20.03 2.31
CA ALA A 277 12.98 -21.40 2.51
C ALA A 277 12.59 -22.09 1.19
N VAL A 278 11.91 -21.36 0.28
CA VAL A 278 11.61 -21.86 -1.09
C VAL A 278 12.90 -22.10 -1.87
N ILE A 279 13.81 -21.13 -1.88
CA ILE A 279 15.10 -21.24 -2.60
C ILE A 279 15.91 -22.43 -2.09
N ARG A 280 15.97 -22.65 -0.77
CA ARG A 280 16.69 -23.78 -0.17
C ARG A 280 16.16 -25.14 -0.62
N ARG A 281 14.84 -25.29 -0.80
CA ARG A 281 14.25 -26.53 -1.34
C ARG A 281 14.59 -26.77 -2.81
N MET A 282 14.97 -25.73 -3.54
CA MET A 282 15.43 -25.86 -4.92
C MET A 282 16.91 -26.25 -5.04
N LEU A 283 17.74 -26.01 -4.01
CA LEU A 283 19.19 -26.29 -4.08
C LEU A 283 19.52 -27.75 -4.41
N PRO A 284 18.79 -28.77 -3.91
CA PRO A 284 19.03 -30.16 -4.30
C PRO A 284 18.70 -30.47 -5.78
N LEU A 285 17.96 -29.61 -6.47
CA LEU A 285 17.60 -29.76 -7.89
C LEU A 285 18.69 -29.21 -8.84
N LEU A 286 19.80 -28.72 -8.30
CA LEU A 286 20.88 -28.07 -9.04
C LEU A 286 22.16 -28.92 -9.01
N PRO A 287 22.93 -28.96 -10.12
CA PRO A 287 24.30 -29.44 -10.11
C PRO A 287 25.18 -28.69 -9.11
N ALA A 288 26.29 -29.30 -8.69
CA ALA A 288 27.16 -28.78 -7.63
C ALA A 288 27.63 -27.33 -7.86
N ASP A 289 27.99 -26.96 -9.09
CA ASP A 289 28.49 -25.60 -9.39
C ASP A 289 27.36 -24.56 -9.42
N GLU A 290 26.20 -24.90 -9.99
CA GLU A 290 25.00 -24.04 -9.96
C GLU A 290 24.48 -23.84 -8.53
N LYS A 291 24.59 -24.88 -7.69
CA LYS A 291 24.27 -24.80 -6.26
C LYS A 291 25.15 -23.77 -5.54
N LYS A 292 26.47 -23.76 -5.80
CA LYS A 292 27.39 -22.76 -5.22
C LYS A 292 27.01 -21.33 -5.65
N ILE A 293 26.64 -21.14 -6.92
CA ILE A 293 26.17 -19.85 -7.44
C ILE A 293 24.89 -19.43 -6.72
N ALA A 294 23.90 -20.32 -6.62
CA ALA A 294 22.64 -20.04 -5.95
C ALA A 294 22.83 -19.72 -4.45
N GLU A 295 23.73 -20.41 -3.75
CA GLU A 295 24.05 -20.15 -2.34
C GLU A 295 24.71 -18.78 -2.13
N ALA A 296 25.65 -18.38 -3.00
CA ALA A 296 26.28 -17.06 -2.94
C ALA A 296 25.25 -15.94 -3.18
N ARG A 297 24.39 -16.11 -4.19
CA ARG A 297 23.30 -15.17 -4.50
C ARG A 297 22.28 -15.09 -3.35
N LEU A 298 21.91 -16.23 -2.76
CA LEU A 298 21.05 -16.29 -1.59
C LEU A 298 21.67 -15.60 -0.37
N ALA A 299 22.99 -15.71 -0.17
CA ALA A 299 23.71 -15.01 0.89
C ALA A 299 23.62 -13.48 0.72
N VAL A 300 23.76 -12.96 -0.50
CA VAL A 300 23.53 -11.53 -0.79
C VAL A 300 22.08 -11.13 -0.51
N PHE A 301 21.11 -11.92 -0.98
CA PHE A 301 19.69 -11.67 -0.72
C PHE A 301 19.39 -11.59 0.78
N LEU A 302 19.89 -12.56 1.56
CA LEU A 302 19.75 -12.61 3.03
C LEU A 302 20.55 -11.55 3.78
N ARG A 303 21.44 -10.81 3.10
CA ARG A 303 22.37 -9.83 3.70
C ARG A 303 23.36 -10.51 4.67
N ALA A 304 23.81 -11.70 4.33
CA ALA A 304 24.75 -12.46 5.15
C ALA A 304 26.15 -11.81 5.14
N LYS A 305 26.83 -11.83 6.28
CA LYS A 305 28.17 -11.21 6.45
C LYS A 305 29.23 -11.80 5.51
N ASN A 306 29.13 -13.09 5.19
CA ASN A 306 30.05 -13.80 4.30
C ASN A 306 29.69 -13.68 2.81
N SER A 307 28.62 -12.97 2.45
CA SER A 307 28.14 -12.87 1.06
C SER A 307 29.23 -12.39 0.09
N THR A 308 30.01 -11.38 0.46
CA THR A 308 31.12 -10.88 -0.38
C THR A 308 32.19 -11.94 -0.62
N GLN A 309 32.55 -12.70 0.41
CA GLN A 309 33.51 -13.79 0.29
C GLN A 309 32.98 -14.89 -0.63
N LEU A 310 31.70 -15.25 -0.51
CA LEU A 310 31.06 -16.25 -1.38
C LEU A 310 31.01 -15.78 -2.84
N MET A 311 30.65 -14.52 -3.09
CA MET A 311 30.60 -13.95 -4.43
C MET A 311 31.99 -13.87 -5.10
N ALA A 312 33.06 -13.65 -4.33
CA ALA A 312 34.43 -13.61 -4.83
C ALA A 312 34.99 -15.00 -5.21
N LYS A 313 34.44 -16.08 -4.63
CA LYS A 313 34.83 -17.47 -4.91
C LYS A 313 34.06 -18.12 -6.06
N LEU A 314 33.21 -17.36 -6.75
CA LEU A 314 32.41 -17.91 -7.85
C LEU A 314 33.28 -18.26 -9.07
N PRO A 315 32.95 -19.33 -9.81
CA PRO A 315 33.66 -19.71 -11.03
C PRO A 315 33.68 -18.60 -12.09
N ALA A 316 34.70 -18.58 -12.96
CA ALA A 316 34.82 -17.57 -14.03
C ALA A 316 33.60 -17.53 -14.97
N HIS A 317 33.03 -18.68 -15.32
CA HIS A 317 31.84 -18.76 -16.19
C HIS A 317 30.60 -18.05 -15.58
N SER A 318 30.54 -17.87 -14.26
CA SER A 318 29.45 -17.17 -13.60
C SER A 318 29.47 -15.65 -13.80
N GLN A 319 30.56 -15.09 -14.36
CA GLN A 319 30.67 -13.65 -14.61
C GLN A 319 29.68 -13.15 -15.66
N ALA A 320 29.28 -14.02 -16.60
CA ALA A 320 28.24 -13.75 -17.58
C ALA A 320 26.81 -13.97 -17.05
N ASP A 321 26.64 -14.48 -15.82
CA ASP A 321 25.32 -14.74 -15.23
C ASP A 321 24.66 -13.43 -14.77
N TRP A 322 23.49 -13.15 -15.33
CA TRP A 322 22.73 -11.94 -15.05
C TRP A 322 22.33 -11.81 -13.58
N GLY A 323 21.91 -12.91 -12.98
CA GLY A 323 21.57 -12.97 -11.57
C GLY A 323 22.75 -12.55 -10.71
N VAL A 324 23.92 -13.13 -10.98
CA VAL A 324 25.17 -12.78 -10.30
C VAL A 324 25.48 -11.28 -10.43
N ALA A 325 25.31 -10.67 -11.61
CA ALA A 325 25.52 -9.24 -11.80
C ALA A 325 24.61 -8.37 -10.89
N VAL A 326 23.30 -8.69 -10.82
CA VAL A 326 22.35 -8.01 -9.93
C VAL A 326 22.79 -8.09 -8.47
N GLN A 327 23.13 -9.29 -8.00
CA GLN A 327 23.55 -9.46 -6.61
C GLN A 327 24.92 -8.80 -6.33
N LYS A 328 25.85 -8.74 -7.29
CA LYS A 328 27.11 -7.99 -7.14
C LYS A 328 26.85 -6.49 -6.99
N ALA A 329 26.04 -5.90 -7.86
CA ALA A 329 25.68 -4.48 -7.79
C ALA A 329 24.99 -4.15 -6.44
N GLN A 330 24.06 -4.99 -5.99
CA GLN A 330 23.41 -4.86 -4.68
C GLN A 330 24.40 -4.90 -3.51
N ALA A 331 25.34 -5.84 -3.54
CA ALA A 331 26.35 -5.97 -2.49
C ALA A 331 27.27 -4.74 -2.44
N LEU A 332 27.74 -4.26 -3.59
CA LEU A 332 28.59 -3.07 -3.72
C LEU A 332 27.90 -1.80 -3.22
N ARG A 333 26.66 -1.56 -3.65
CA ARG A 333 25.87 -0.41 -3.17
C ARG A 333 25.69 -0.42 -1.65
N ARG A 334 25.41 -1.59 -1.06
CA ARG A 334 25.28 -1.73 0.41
C ARG A 334 26.59 -1.49 1.16
N GLN A 335 27.73 -1.58 0.48
CA GLN A 335 29.06 -1.21 0.99
C GLN A 335 29.42 0.25 0.69
N ASN A 336 28.52 1.05 0.11
CA ASN A 336 28.75 2.40 -0.39
C ASN A 336 29.82 2.48 -1.50
N LYS A 337 30.02 1.38 -2.25
CA LYS A 337 30.89 1.31 -3.42
C LYS A 337 30.10 1.63 -4.68
N ASP A 338 29.51 2.83 -4.71
CA ASP A 338 28.51 3.18 -5.72
C ASP A 338 29.09 3.19 -7.14
N GLU A 339 30.32 3.67 -7.35
CA GLU A 339 30.92 3.70 -8.69
C GLU A 339 31.18 2.30 -9.27
N GLU A 340 31.62 1.36 -8.43
CA GLU A 340 31.78 -0.04 -8.83
C GLU A 340 30.41 -0.65 -9.16
N ALA A 341 29.37 -0.34 -8.38
CA ALA A 341 28.01 -0.78 -8.66
C ALA A 341 27.48 -0.19 -9.98
N TRP A 342 27.69 1.10 -10.23
CA TRP A 342 27.23 1.77 -11.46
C TRP A 342 27.86 1.17 -12.71
N LYS A 343 29.16 0.81 -12.66
CA LYS A 343 29.83 0.12 -13.78
C LYS A 343 29.14 -1.20 -14.12
N ILE A 344 28.74 -1.98 -13.11
CA ILE A 344 27.97 -3.22 -13.32
C ILE A 344 26.58 -2.92 -13.88
N LEU A 345 25.91 -1.88 -13.37
CA LEU A 345 24.55 -1.53 -13.81
C LEU A 345 24.48 -0.97 -15.23
N LEU A 346 25.57 -0.35 -15.72
CA LEU A 346 25.70 0.18 -17.08
C LEU A 346 26.21 -0.86 -18.08
N ALA A 347 26.91 -1.90 -17.63
CA ALA A 347 27.21 -3.05 -18.47
C ALA A 347 25.89 -3.76 -18.81
N GLU A 348 25.46 -3.65 -20.07
CA GLU A 348 24.08 -3.92 -20.49
C GLU A 348 23.56 -5.31 -20.09
N PRO A 349 22.30 -5.43 -19.62
CA PRO A 349 21.51 -6.62 -19.89
C PRO A 349 21.16 -6.68 -21.36
N GLU A 350 21.57 -7.74 -22.03
CA GLU A 350 21.00 -8.12 -23.31
C GLU A 350 19.47 -8.06 -23.31
N ALA A 351 18.90 -7.71 -24.46
CA ALA A 351 17.48 -7.79 -24.78
C ALA A 351 16.90 -9.23 -24.71
N THR A 352 17.71 -10.24 -24.36
CA THR A 352 17.41 -11.68 -24.38
C THR A 352 16.74 -12.20 -23.10
N LEU A 353 16.67 -11.41 -22.02
CA LEU A 353 16.03 -11.83 -20.77
C LEU A 353 14.52 -12.08 -20.96
N ARG A 354 14.11 -13.34 -20.74
CA ARG A 354 12.69 -13.77 -20.79
C ARG A 354 11.91 -13.49 -19.49
N VAL A 355 12.57 -12.95 -18.46
CA VAL A 355 12.01 -12.59 -17.15
C VAL A 355 11.83 -11.07 -17.05
N LYS A 356 10.96 -10.59 -16.15
CA LYS A 356 10.80 -9.16 -15.82
C LYS A 356 11.63 -8.83 -14.57
N PRO A 357 12.82 -8.22 -14.69
CA PRO A 357 13.74 -8.07 -13.57
C PRO A 357 13.48 -6.76 -12.81
N ASP A 358 12.31 -6.63 -12.17
CA ASP A 358 11.96 -5.41 -11.42
C ASP A 358 13.01 -5.07 -10.34
N GLY A 359 13.66 -6.06 -9.73
CA GLY A 359 14.77 -5.84 -8.80
C GLY A 359 16.01 -5.19 -9.43
N TRP A 360 16.26 -5.39 -10.72
CA TRP A 360 17.30 -4.64 -11.45
C TRP A 360 16.91 -3.17 -11.60
N TRP A 361 15.65 -2.91 -11.91
CA TRP A 361 15.10 -1.55 -11.93
C TRP A 361 15.25 -0.85 -10.57
N GLU A 362 14.95 -1.54 -9.47
CA GLU A 362 15.11 -0.98 -8.12
C GLU A 362 16.55 -0.50 -7.84
N GLU A 363 17.56 -1.26 -8.28
CA GLU A 363 18.98 -0.94 -8.12
C GLU A 363 19.43 0.21 -9.03
N ARG A 364 18.98 0.23 -10.28
CA ARG A 364 19.20 1.35 -11.22
C ARG A 364 18.58 2.64 -10.71
N ARG A 365 17.35 2.58 -10.20
CA ARG A 365 16.65 3.70 -9.59
C ARG A 365 17.39 4.26 -8.38
N ALA A 366 17.77 3.40 -7.44
CA ALA A 366 18.52 3.83 -6.25
C ALA A 366 19.88 4.46 -6.62
N SER A 367 20.54 3.89 -7.62
CA SER A 367 21.81 4.40 -8.15
C SER A 367 21.64 5.75 -8.85
N ALA A 368 20.55 5.96 -9.59
CA ALA A 368 20.27 7.23 -10.24
C ALA A 368 20.07 8.38 -9.23
N TYR A 369 19.34 8.15 -8.13
CA TYR A 369 19.23 9.15 -7.06
C TYR A 369 20.58 9.44 -6.41
N THR A 370 21.42 8.42 -6.24
CA THR A 370 22.75 8.57 -5.63
C THR A 370 23.70 9.34 -6.56
N ALA A 371 23.69 9.03 -7.86
CA ALA A 371 24.43 9.76 -8.88
C ALA A 371 23.95 11.22 -8.98
N LEU A 372 22.63 11.45 -8.94
CA LEU A 372 22.07 12.80 -8.94
C LEU A 372 22.48 13.60 -7.70
N LYS A 373 22.48 12.97 -6.52
CA LYS A 373 23.00 13.57 -5.28
C LYS A 373 24.49 13.92 -5.39
N ALA A 374 25.26 13.15 -6.12
CA ALA A 374 26.67 13.41 -6.42
C ALA A 374 26.89 14.44 -7.55
N GLY A 375 25.83 15.10 -8.06
CA GLY A 375 25.92 16.06 -9.17
C GLY A 375 26.12 15.42 -10.55
N LYS A 376 26.07 14.08 -10.66
CA LYS A 376 26.31 13.34 -11.89
C LYS A 376 24.99 13.09 -12.65
N ALA A 377 24.32 14.16 -13.10
CA ALA A 377 23.01 14.08 -13.75
C ALA A 377 23.01 13.22 -15.04
N LYS A 378 24.05 13.35 -15.88
CA LYS A 378 24.20 12.54 -17.09
C LYS A 378 24.27 11.04 -16.77
N LEU A 379 25.09 10.68 -15.78
CA LEU A 379 25.19 9.31 -15.29
C LEU A 379 23.87 8.81 -14.71
N ALA A 380 23.15 9.64 -13.94
CA ALA A 380 21.85 9.28 -13.41
C ALA A 380 20.85 8.94 -14.53
N TYR A 381 20.88 9.68 -15.65
CA TYR A 381 20.05 9.41 -16.82
C TYR A 381 20.49 8.12 -17.56
N GLU A 382 21.79 7.93 -17.80
CA GLU A 382 22.33 6.70 -18.42
C GLU A 382 21.94 5.45 -17.62
N LEU A 383 21.94 5.56 -16.30
CA LEU A 383 21.51 4.50 -15.40
C LEU A 383 20.03 4.16 -15.52
N VAL A 384 19.15 4.92 -16.17
CA VAL A 384 17.69 4.63 -16.18
C VAL A 384 17.02 4.71 -17.54
N ARG A 385 17.67 5.31 -18.55
CA ARG A 385 17.05 5.58 -19.85
C ARG A 385 16.61 4.31 -20.60
N ASP A 386 17.30 3.19 -20.38
CA ASP A 386 17.07 1.93 -21.09
C ASP A 386 16.80 0.78 -20.08
N PRO A 387 15.61 0.74 -19.45
CA PRO A 387 15.34 -0.16 -18.33
C PRO A 387 15.08 -1.63 -18.73
N GLY A 388 14.87 -1.90 -20.02
CA GLY A 388 14.49 -3.21 -20.52
C GLY A 388 13.04 -3.60 -20.19
N ARG A 389 12.73 -4.90 -20.20
CA ARG A 389 11.37 -5.42 -20.00
C ARG A 389 10.99 -5.42 -18.52
N LEU A 390 10.17 -4.48 -18.08
CA LEU A 390 9.71 -4.38 -16.69
C LEU A 390 8.24 -4.78 -16.50
N SER A 391 7.82 -4.97 -15.25
CA SER A 391 6.40 -4.96 -14.92
C SER A 391 5.81 -3.56 -15.10
N VAL A 392 4.49 -3.47 -15.31
CA VAL A 392 3.81 -2.21 -15.64
C VAL A 392 4.10 -1.09 -14.62
N ASN A 393 4.24 -1.38 -13.32
CA ASN A 393 4.53 -0.32 -12.35
C ASN A 393 5.99 0.12 -12.37
N ALA A 394 6.92 -0.83 -12.49
CA ALA A 394 8.34 -0.54 -12.59
C ALA A 394 8.63 0.22 -13.90
N SER A 395 7.98 -0.15 -14.99
CA SER A 395 8.10 0.50 -16.30
C SER A 395 7.61 1.95 -16.27
N LYS A 396 6.43 2.24 -15.69
CA LYS A 396 5.97 3.63 -15.48
C LYS A 396 6.92 4.46 -14.62
N ASP A 397 7.45 3.89 -13.55
CA ASP A 397 8.40 4.61 -12.68
C ASP A 397 9.73 4.87 -13.41
N ALA A 398 10.18 3.94 -14.25
CA ALA A 398 11.35 4.11 -15.10
C ALA A 398 11.17 5.18 -16.17
N ALA A 399 10.07 5.10 -16.91
CA ALA A 399 9.68 6.12 -17.89
C ALA A 399 9.58 7.51 -17.24
N PHE A 400 8.97 7.60 -16.06
CA PHE A 400 8.91 8.87 -15.32
C PHE A 400 10.30 9.40 -14.93
N LEU A 401 11.13 8.57 -14.28
CA LEU A 401 12.44 9.01 -13.78
C LEU A 401 13.38 9.40 -14.94
N ALA A 402 13.41 8.63 -16.02
CA ALA A 402 14.20 8.94 -17.20
C ALA A 402 13.74 10.25 -17.87
N GLY A 403 12.43 10.42 -18.08
CA GLY A 403 11.88 11.64 -18.66
C GLY A 403 12.11 12.88 -17.80
N TRP A 404 11.95 12.75 -16.48
CA TRP A 404 12.19 13.85 -15.54
C TRP A 404 13.68 14.25 -15.49
N LEU A 405 14.60 13.29 -15.46
CA LEU A 405 16.04 13.58 -15.56
C LEU A 405 16.41 14.27 -16.87
N ALA A 406 15.92 13.75 -18.01
CA ALA A 406 16.15 14.34 -19.32
C ALA A 406 15.64 15.79 -19.37
N LEU A 407 14.38 16.02 -18.99
CA LEU A 407 13.75 17.34 -19.08
C LEU A 407 14.35 18.35 -18.09
N ARG A 408 14.53 17.95 -16.83
CA ARG A 408 14.82 18.89 -15.72
C ARG A 408 16.29 19.02 -15.39
N HIS A 409 17.07 17.96 -15.61
CA HIS A 409 18.49 17.94 -15.26
C HIS A 409 19.41 18.00 -16.49
N LEU A 410 18.98 17.48 -17.65
CA LEU A 410 19.76 17.57 -18.89
C LEU A 410 19.25 18.65 -19.86
N ARG A 411 18.04 19.20 -19.61
CA ARG A 411 17.35 20.15 -20.51
C ARG A 411 17.14 19.58 -21.92
N ASP A 412 17.02 18.27 -22.02
CA ASP A 412 16.78 17.54 -23.27
C ASP A 412 15.29 17.17 -23.37
N ALA A 413 14.49 18.10 -23.88
CA ALA A 413 13.06 17.90 -24.06
C ALA A 413 12.75 16.83 -25.12
N LYS A 414 13.64 16.65 -26.11
CA LYS A 414 13.47 15.64 -27.17
C LYS A 414 13.60 14.23 -26.60
N ALA A 415 14.62 13.98 -25.77
CA ALA A 415 14.75 12.71 -25.07
C ALA A 415 13.61 12.48 -24.07
N ALA A 416 13.20 13.52 -23.34
CA ALA A 416 12.12 13.43 -22.38
C ALA A 416 10.77 13.02 -23.01
N LEU A 417 10.50 13.46 -24.24
CA LEU A 417 9.24 13.20 -24.93
C LEU A 417 8.96 11.69 -25.07
N GLY A 418 9.92 10.90 -25.54
CA GLY A 418 9.75 9.45 -25.70
C GLY A 418 9.48 8.74 -24.37
N HIS A 419 10.16 9.17 -23.29
CA HIS A 419 9.94 8.64 -21.95
C HIS A 419 8.55 8.95 -21.41
N PHE A 420 8.07 10.19 -21.53
CA PHE A 420 6.75 10.54 -21.05
C PHE A 420 5.61 9.99 -21.92
N GLN A 421 5.84 9.75 -23.22
CA GLN A 421 4.92 9.00 -24.08
C GLN A 421 4.78 7.55 -23.60
N GLN A 422 5.89 6.90 -23.24
CA GLN A 422 5.85 5.55 -22.67
C GLN A 422 5.09 5.53 -21.33
N LEU A 423 5.34 6.51 -20.44
CA LEU A 423 4.59 6.65 -19.19
C LEU A 423 3.09 6.81 -19.45
N ALA A 424 2.69 7.65 -20.41
CA ALA A 424 1.29 7.85 -20.75
C ALA A 424 0.64 6.58 -21.33
N LYS A 425 1.37 5.83 -22.16
CA LYS A 425 0.92 4.56 -22.75
C LYS A 425 0.66 3.48 -21.69
N GLU A 426 1.50 3.41 -20.66
CA GLU A 426 1.39 2.38 -19.61
C GLU A 426 0.48 2.78 -18.44
N ALA A 427 0.02 4.03 -18.41
CA ALA A 427 -0.76 4.56 -17.30
C ALA A 427 -2.10 3.84 -17.11
N ASP A 428 -2.24 3.13 -16.00
CA ASP A 428 -3.36 2.23 -15.68
C ASP A 428 -4.34 2.82 -14.63
N GLY A 429 -4.15 4.06 -14.19
CA GLY A 429 -5.04 4.72 -13.23
C GLY A 429 -4.86 6.24 -13.17
N PRO A 430 -5.76 6.96 -12.47
CA PRO A 430 -5.83 8.42 -12.47
C PRO A 430 -4.50 9.12 -12.16
N LEU A 431 -3.80 8.67 -11.11
CA LEU A 431 -2.54 9.28 -10.69
C LEU A 431 -1.45 9.19 -11.77
N SER A 432 -1.29 8.04 -12.42
CA SER A 432 -0.29 7.87 -13.48
C SER A 432 -0.72 8.53 -14.78
N LYS A 433 -2.03 8.55 -15.10
CA LYS A 433 -2.55 9.22 -16.29
C LYS A 433 -2.36 10.73 -16.19
N ALA A 434 -2.76 11.33 -15.06
CA ALA A 434 -2.55 12.75 -14.80
C ALA A 434 -1.06 13.13 -14.81
N ARG A 435 -0.19 12.30 -14.19
CA ARG A 435 1.25 12.51 -14.20
C ARG A 435 1.83 12.48 -15.61
N GLY A 436 1.54 11.43 -16.38
CA GLY A 436 2.03 11.30 -17.76
C GLY A 436 1.62 12.48 -18.63
N GLN A 437 0.33 12.83 -18.59
CA GLN A 437 -0.22 13.96 -19.35
C GLN A 437 0.38 15.30 -18.90
N TYR A 438 0.50 15.57 -17.59
CA TYR A 438 1.12 16.81 -17.11
C TYR A 438 2.57 16.97 -17.58
N TRP A 439 3.36 15.89 -17.51
CA TRP A 439 4.77 15.93 -17.90
C TRP A 439 4.97 15.94 -19.42
N LEU A 440 4.06 15.35 -20.20
CA LEU A 440 3.98 15.59 -21.65
C LEU A 440 3.71 17.07 -21.93
N GLY A 441 2.75 17.69 -21.23
CA GLY A 441 2.48 19.12 -21.35
C GLY A 441 3.71 19.98 -21.07
N ARG A 442 4.42 19.71 -19.97
CA ARG A 442 5.70 20.36 -19.62
C ARG A 442 6.80 20.15 -20.67
N THR A 443 6.80 19.00 -21.34
CA THR A 443 7.78 18.67 -22.38
C THR A 443 7.50 19.42 -23.67
N HIS A 444 6.24 19.47 -24.11
CA HIS A 444 5.83 20.27 -25.27
C HIS A 444 6.01 21.77 -25.03
N GLU A 445 5.79 22.28 -23.81
CA GLU A 445 6.19 23.65 -23.44
C GLU A 445 7.68 23.91 -23.68
N ALA A 446 8.54 22.99 -23.26
CA ALA A 446 9.99 23.12 -23.43
C ALA A 446 10.44 22.98 -24.89
N LEU A 447 9.66 22.29 -25.73
CA LEU A 447 9.84 22.20 -27.19
C LEU A 447 9.28 23.42 -27.94
N GLY A 448 8.56 24.33 -27.26
CA GLY A 448 7.91 25.49 -27.89
C GLY A 448 6.54 25.19 -28.51
N ASP A 449 6.04 23.96 -28.36
CA ASP A 449 4.76 23.49 -28.92
C ASP A 449 3.61 23.75 -27.95
N LYS A 450 3.13 25.01 -27.95
CA LYS A 450 2.05 25.44 -27.06
C LYS A 450 0.72 24.70 -27.29
N PRO A 451 0.27 24.42 -28.53
CA PRO A 451 -0.97 23.67 -28.75
C PRO A 451 -0.95 22.27 -28.10
N GLN A 452 0.09 21.47 -28.35
CA GLN A 452 0.20 20.15 -27.73
C GLN A 452 0.33 20.24 -26.21
N ALA A 453 1.05 21.25 -25.70
CA ALA A 453 1.15 21.47 -24.26
C ALA A 453 -0.23 21.68 -23.61
N GLN A 454 -1.07 22.52 -24.22
CA GLN A 454 -2.43 22.78 -23.73
C GLN A 454 -3.34 21.55 -23.82
N GLU A 455 -3.23 20.75 -24.88
CA GLU A 455 -3.99 19.50 -25.00
C GLU A 455 -3.66 18.53 -23.86
N HIS A 456 -2.37 18.30 -23.62
CA HIS A 456 -1.90 17.43 -22.55
C HIS A 456 -2.28 17.95 -21.16
N TYR A 457 -2.23 19.27 -20.92
CA TYR A 457 -2.73 19.82 -19.67
C TYR A 457 -4.25 19.66 -19.51
N ARG A 458 -5.03 19.81 -20.59
CA ARG A 458 -6.48 19.57 -20.55
C ARG A 458 -6.78 18.12 -20.20
N ALA A 459 -6.08 17.17 -20.82
CA ALA A 459 -6.18 15.74 -20.51
C ALA A 459 -5.78 15.41 -19.05
N ALA A 460 -4.73 16.04 -18.52
CA ALA A 460 -4.35 15.88 -17.11
C ALA A 460 -5.39 16.47 -16.16
N SER A 461 -5.95 17.64 -16.48
CA SER A 461 -6.89 18.37 -15.62
C SER A 461 -8.22 17.66 -15.39
N ALA A 462 -8.59 16.72 -16.27
CA ALA A 462 -9.75 15.85 -16.09
C ALA A 462 -9.68 15.02 -14.78
N TYR A 463 -8.47 14.76 -14.27
CA TYR A 463 -8.24 14.09 -12.99
C TYR A 463 -8.11 15.11 -11.85
N PHE A 464 -9.20 15.83 -11.58
CA PHE A 464 -9.27 17.02 -10.72
C PHE A 464 -8.79 16.81 -9.26
N ASP A 465 -8.82 15.56 -8.76
CA ASP A 465 -8.45 15.23 -7.37
C ASP A 465 -7.00 14.76 -7.22
N THR A 466 -6.24 14.77 -8.33
CA THR A 466 -4.83 14.38 -8.38
C THR A 466 -3.91 15.61 -8.41
N PHE A 467 -2.73 15.49 -7.79
CA PHE A 467 -1.73 16.56 -7.77
C PHE A 467 -1.39 17.10 -9.17
N HIS A 468 -1.10 16.21 -10.11
CA HIS A 468 -0.73 16.58 -11.48
C HIS A 468 -1.92 17.14 -12.28
N GLY A 469 -3.14 16.66 -12.02
CA GLY A 469 -4.35 17.22 -12.64
C GLY A 469 -4.64 18.65 -12.15
N GLN A 470 -4.46 18.91 -10.85
CA GLN A 470 -4.61 20.25 -10.29
C GLN A 470 -3.50 21.21 -10.77
N LEU A 471 -2.26 20.73 -10.89
CA LEU A 471 -1.19 21.51 -11.51
C LEU A 471 -1.48 21.84 -12.98
N ALA A 472 -1.99 20.87 -13.75
CA ALA A 472 -2.37 21.07 -15.13
C ALA A 472 -3.52 22.07 -15.28
N ARG A 473 -4.52 22.01 -14.39
CA ARG A 473 -5.59 23.00 -14.29
C ARG A 473 -5.04 24.42 -14.13
N LEU A 474 -4.14 24.62 -13.17
CA LEU A 474 -3.52 25.93 -12.92
C LEU A 474 -2.50 26.36 -13.99
N LYS A 475 -2.03 25.42 -14.82
CA LYS A 475 -1.21 25.71 -16.00
C LYS A 475 -2.04 26.24 -17.17
N LEU A 476 -3.26 25.72 -17.34
CA LEU A 476 -4.21 26.21 -18.34
C LEU A 476 -4.72 27.61 -17.98
N ASP A 477 -5.06 27.81 -16.71
CA ASP A 477 -5.55 29.08 -16.19
C ASP A 477 -5.09 29.24 -14.72
N PRO A 478 -4.13 30.15 -14.44
CA PRO A 478 -3.68 30.44 -13.08
C PRO A 478 -4.78 30.96 -12.13
N GLY A 479 -5.89 31.48 -12.67
CA GLY A 479 -7.05 31.96 -11.92
C GLY A 479 -8.13 30.89 -11.68
N ALA A 480 -7.96 29.66 -12.19
CA ALA A 480 -8.94 28.58 -12.08
C ALA A 480 -9.01 27.93 -10.68
N ASN A 481 -9.15 28.75 -9.64
CA ASN A 481 -9.16 28.35 -8.24
C ASN A 481 -10.48 27.68 -7.82
N GLY A 482 -11.54 27.84 -8.61
CA GLY A 482 -12.84 27.23 -8.33
C GLY A 482 -12.82 25.70 -8.45
N LEU A 483 -13.50 24.98 -7.56
CA LEU A 483 -13.81 23.56 -7.66
C LEU A 483 -15.22 23.32 -7.15
N LYS A 484 -16.17 23.23 -8.09
CA LYS A 484 -17.57 22.92 -7.80
C LYS A 484 -17.73 21.41 -7.58
N LEU A 485 -18.39 21.03 -6.50
CA LEU A 485 -18.67 19.63 -6.19
C LEU A 485 -20.18 19.37 -6.26
N THR A 486 -20.56 18.28 -6.91
CA THR A 486 -21.96 17.83 -7.02
C THR A 486 -22.16 16.52 -6.27
N PRO A 487 -23.38 16.22 -5.79
CA PRO A 487 -23.71 14.90 -5.25
C PRO A 487 -23.62 13.84 -6.35
N PRO A 488 -23.40 12.56 -5.97
CA PRO A 488 -23.62 11.43 -6.86
C PRO A 488 -25.02 11.45 -7.48
N ALA A 489 -25.17 10.81 -8.65
CA ALA A 489 -26.44 10.60 -9.31
C ALA A 489 -27.50 9.99 -8.37
N ALA A 490 -28.75 10.41 -8.49
CA ALA A 490 -29.85 9.77 -7.76
C ALA A 490 -30.11 8.35 -8.33
N PRO A 491 -30.35 7.34 -7.47
CA PRO A 491 -30.70 6.01 -7.96
C PRO A 491 -32.11 5.98 -8.54
N THR A 492 -32.32 5.18 -9.58
CA THR A 492 -33.67 4.85 -10.08
C THR A 492 -34.35 3.82 -9.18
N GLU A 493 -35.68 3.70 -9.28
CA GLU A 493 -36.44 2.67 -8.53
C GLU A 493 -35.93 1.25 -8.83
N ASP A 494 -35.61 0.96 -10.08
CA ASP A 494 -35.05 -0.34 -10.49
C ASP A 494 -33.66 -0.59 -9.88
N GLU A 495 -32.79 0.42 -9.81
CA GLU A 495 -31.49 0.32 -9.15
C GLU A 495 -31.65 0.02 -7.66
N VAL A 496 -32.59 0.71 -7.00
CA VAL A 496 -32.93 0.47 -5.59
C VAL A 496 -33.45 -0.96 -5.39
N ALA A 497 -34.38 -1.41 -6.23
CA ALA A 497 -34.96 -2.75 -6.16
C ALA A 497 -33.88 -3.84 -6.37
N ARG A 498 -33.02 -3.70 -7.37
CA ARG A 498 -31.90 -4.64 -7.60
C ARG A 498 -30.91 -4.65 -6.43
N PHE A 499 -30.54 -3.49 -5.91
CA PHE A 499 -29.60 -3.37 -4.80
C PHE A 499 -30.14 -4.05 -3.54
N ASN A 500 -31.39 -3.75 -3.15
CA ASN A 500 -32.02 -4.35 -1.98
C ASN A 500 -32.37 -5.84 -2.19
N GLY A 501 -32.59 -6.26 -3.43
CA GLY A 501 -32.82 -7.66 -3.81
C GLY A 501 -31.57 -8.54 -3.76
N SER A 502 -30.37 -7.95 -3.90
CA SER A 502 -29.10 -8.68 -4.00
C SER A 502 -28.73 -9.44 -2.72
N ASP A 503 -28.62 -10.76 -2.80
CA ASP A 503 -28.23 -11.60 -1.66
C ASP A 503 -26.81 -11.32 -1.14
N ALA A 504 -25.90 -10.84 -1.99
CA ALA A 504 -24.56 -10.39 -1.57
C ALA A 504 -24.61 -9.11 -0.72
N VAL A 505 -25.52 -8.17 -1.02
CA VAL A 505 -25.75 -6.98 -0.18
C VAL A 505 -26.36 -7.41 1.15
N LYS A 506 -27.34 -8.32 1.13
CA LYS A 506 -27.93 -8.90 2.34
C LYS A 506 -26.90 -9.62 3.19
N ALA A 507 -26.00 -10.39 2.58
CA ALA A 507 -24.92 -11.10 3.27
C ALA A 507 -23.98 -10.14 4.02
N ALA A 508 -23.67 -8.98 3.44
CA ALA A 508 -22.86 -7.96 4.11
C ALA A 508 -23.56 -7.44 5.40
N VAL A 509 -24.86 -7.16 5.33
CA VAL A 509 -25.65 -6.69 6.47
C VAL A 509 -25.84 -7.79 7.51
N ILE A 510 -26.12 -9.03 7.09
CA ILE A 510 -26.26 -10.19 7.98
C ILE A 510 -24.96 -10.44 8.73
N ALA A 511 -23.81 -10.42 8.05
CA ALA A 511 -22.51 -10.57 8.69
C ALA A 511 -22.26 -9.51 9.77
N HIS A 512 -22.64 -8.25 9.50
CA HIS A 512 -22.57 -7.17 10.48
C HIS A 512 -23.51 -7.39 11.67
N LYS A 513 -24.79 -7.68 11.42
CA LYS A 513 -25.81 -7.87 12.48
C LYS A 513 -25.50 -9.06 13.37
N ALA A 514 -25.00 -10.16 12.80
CA ALA A 514 -24.59 -11.33 13.56
C ALA A 514 -23.28 -11.12 14.35
N GLY A 515 -22.65 -9.94 14.28
CA GLY A 515 -21.41 -9.64 15.01
C GLY A 515 -20.22 -10.46 14.53
N LEU A 516 -20.20 -10.86 13.26
CA LEU A 516 -19.03 -11.53 12.68
C LEU A 516 -17.85 -10.57 12.56
N ASP A 517 -16.65 -11.12 12.35
CA ASP A 517 -15.46 -10.32 12.09
C ASP A 517 -15.70 -9.34 10.93
N VAL A 518 -15.34 -8.07 11.16
CA VAL A 518 -15.61 -6.96 10.23
C VAL A 518 -15.05 -7.25 8.82
N SER A 519 -13.97 -8.01 8.71
CA SER A 519 -13.38 -8.36 7.41
C SER A 519 -14.34 -9.12 6.50
N LEU A 520 -15.32 -9.86 7.04
CA LEU A 520 -16.32 -10.58 6.24
C LEU A 520 -17.28 -9.59 5.57
N MET A 521 -17.89 -8.67 6.32
CA MET A 521 -18.71 -7.58 5.76
C MET A 521 -17.91 -6.78 4.72
N ARG A 522 -16.65 -6.43 5.05
CA ARG A 522 -15.78 -5.67 4.15
C ARG A 522 -15.52 -6.40 2.84
N ALA A 523 -15.36 -7.73 2.84
CA ALA A 523 -15.16 -8.51 1.62
C ALA A 523 -16.28 -8.30 0.61
N PHE A 524 -17.55 -8.32 1.07
CA PHE A 524 -18.71 -8.06 0.22
C PHE A 524 -18.73 -6.63 -0.31
N LEU A 525 -18.61 -5.62 0.56
CA LEU A 525 -18.65 -4.20 0.15
C LEU A 525 -17.54 -3.85 -0.85
N ILE A 526 -16.34 -4.42 -0.66
CA ILE A 526 -15.19 -4.27 -1.57
C ILE A 526 -15.45 -4.93 -2.92
N HIS A 527 -16.11 -6.07 -2.95
CA HIS A 527 -16.45 -6.76 -4.20
C HIS A 527 -17.59 -6.03 -4.95
N LEU A 528 -18.67 -5.70 -4.24
CA LEU A 528 -19.86 -5.06 -4.78
C LEU A 528 -19.54 -3.77 -5.53
N ARG A 529 -18.58 -2.97 -5.03
CA ARG A 529 -18.17 -1.75 -5.75
C ARG A 529 -17.71 -2.01 -7.18
N ASN A 530 -17.07 -3.15 -7.46
CA ASN A 530 -16.56 -3.50 -8.80
C ASN A 530 -17.60 -4.29 -9.61
N HIS A 531 -18.46 -5.04 -8.91
CA HIS A 531 -19.56 -5.79 -9.50
C HIS A 531 -20.59 -4.82 -10.10
N LEU A 532 -21.03 -3.83 -9.31
CA LEU A 532 -22.02 -2.83 -9.72
C LEU A 532 -21.41 -1.81 -10.68
N LYS A 533 -22.22 -1.38 -11.65
CA LYS A 533 -21.75 -0.64 -12.83
C LYS A 533 -22.19 0.82 -12.84
N SER A 534 -23.35 1.15 -12.27
CA SER A 534 -23.81 2.54 -12.24
C SER A 534 -23.18 3.32 -11.10
N GLU A 535 -23.12 4.64 -11.27
CA GLU A 535 -22.66 5.56 -10.23
C GLU A 535 -23.54 5.45 -8.98
N ALA A 536 -24.86 5.42 -9.16
CA ALA A 536 -25.81 5.41 -8.06
C ALA A 536 -25.76 4.10 -7.25
N GLU A 537 -25.64 2.94 -7.92
CA GLU A 537 -25.48 1.65 -7.25
C GLU A 537 -24.18 1.60 -6.43
N VAL A 538 -23.06 2.08 -6.97
CA VAL A 538 -21.77 2.12 -6.24
C VAL A 538 -21.84 3.12 -5.09
N ALA A 539 -22.54 4.25 -5.26
CA ALA A 539 -22.80 5.20 -4.19
C ALA A 539 -23.66 4.60 -3.08
N MET A 540 -24.63 3.72 -3.40
CA MET A 540 -25.40 2.98 -2.38
C MET A 540 -24.52 2.02 -1.59
N VAL A 541 -23.51 1.38 -2.20
CA VAL A 541 -22.52 0.56 -1.45
C VAL A 541 -21.70 1.43 -0.49
N ALA A 542 -21.23 2.60 -0.94
CA ALA A 542 -20.47 3.52 -0.10
C ALA A 542 -21.32 4.06 1.05
N HIS A 543 -22.58 4.42 0.79
CA HIS A 543 -23.54 4.87 1.79
C HIS A 543 -23.85 3.78 2.81
N LEU A 544 -24.09 2.55 2.35
CA LEU A 544 -24.28 1.39 3.22
C LEU A 544 -23.07 1.14 4.11
N ALA A 545 -21.85 1.26 3.58
CA ALA A 545 -20.63 1.15 4.39
C ALA A 545 -20.59 2.21 5.52
N GLN A 546 -20.96 3.46 5.25
CA GLN A 546 -21.07 4.49 6.28
C GLN A 546 -22.16 4.19 7.29
N ALA A 547 -23.35 3.76 6.83
CA ALA A 547 -24.49 3.43 7.68
C ALA A 547 -24.21 2.24 8.61
N LEU A 548 -23.31 1.33 8.21
CA LEU A 548 -22.81 0.21 9.03
C LEU A 548 -21.59 0.60 9.90
N GLY A 549 -21.22 1.88 9.94
CA GLY A 549 -20.15 2.41 10.80
C GLY A 549 -18.74 2.29 10.22
N ASP A 550 -18.58 2.00 8.92
CA ASP A 550 -17.29 1.75 8.28
C ASP A 550 -16.89 2.82 7.25
N THR A 551 -16.57 4.01 7.75
CA THR A 551 -16.11 5.15 6.94
C THR A 551 -14.91 4.80 6.06
N GLN A 552 -13.96 4.01 6.55
CA GLN A 552 -12.77 3.65 5.78
C GLN A 552 -13.12 2.90 4.50
N ILE A 553 -14.09 1.99 4.55
CA ILE A 553 -14.56 1.29 3.35
C ILE A 553 -15.32 2.23 2.43
N ALA A 554 -16.16 3.13 2.95
CA ALA A 554 -16.82 4.14 2.13
C ALA A 554 -15.81 5.02 1.35
N VAL A 555 -14.73 5.47 2.01
CA VAL A 555 -13.63 6.21 1.39
C VAL A 555 -12.97 5.41 0.27
N ARG A 556 -12.68 4.12 0.51
CA ARG A 556 -12.07 3.24 -0.50
C ARG A 556 -12.97 2.99 -1.70
N ILE A 557 -14.27 2.83 -1.47
CA ILE A 557 -15.27 2.70 -2.54
C ILE A 557 -15.30 3.99 -3.36
N GLY A 558 -15.44 5.15 -2.71
CA GLY A 558 -15.45 6.44 -3.38
C GLY A 558 -14.19 6.70 -4.22
N LYS A 559 -12.99 6.40 -3.68
CA LYS A 559 -11.72 6.50 -4.42
C LYS A 559 -11.69 5.68 -5.70
N ILE A 560 -12.20 4.46 -5.65
CA ILE A 560 -12.23 3.55 -6.81
C ILE A 560 -13.29 3.97 -7.80
N ALA A 561 -14.42 4.50 -7.35
CA ALA A 561 -15.47 5.02 -8.21
C ALA A 561 -15.00 6.29 -8.96
N ILE A 562 -14.33 7.22 -8.28
CA ILE A 562 -13.67 8.37 -8.93
C ILE A 562 -12.68 7.89 -10.00
N ALA A 563 -11.90 6.86 -9.69
CA ALA A 563 -10.95 6.28 -10.66
C ALA A 563 -11.63 5.65 -11.89
N ARG A 564 -12.93 5.33 -11.81
CA ARG A 564 -13.77 4.83 -12.90
C ARG A 564 -14.57 5.93 -13.60
N GLY A 565 -14.36 7.21 -13.24
CA GLY A 565 -15.07 8.35 -13.82
C GLY A 565 -16.44 8.64 -13.18
N MET A 566 -16.72 8.09 -11.99
CA MET A 566 -17.97 8.33 -11.26
C MET A 566 -17.81 9.45 -10.23
N ASN A 567 -18.89 10.19 -9.96
CA ASN A 567 -18.93 11.25 -8.97
C ASN A 567 -19.27 10.73 -7.56
N LEU A 568 -18.26 10.23 -6.83
CA LEU A 568 -18.41 9.82 -5.42
C LEU A 568 -17.54 10.66 -4.47
N VAL A 569 -17.36 11.95 -4.77
CA VAL A 569 -16.53 12.86 -3.96
C VAL A 569 -17.01 12.93 -2.52
N TYR A 570 -18.32 12.91 -2.29
CA TYR A 570 -18.93 12.97 -0.96
C TYR A 570 -18.43 11.86 -0.02
N TYR A 571 -18.30 10.64 -0.56
CA TYR A 571 -17.79 9.48 0.17
C TYR A 571 -16.26 9.37 0.16
N ALA A 572 -15.61 9.80 -0.92
CA ALA A 572 -14.16 9.72 -1.04
C ALA A 572 -13.42 10.76 -0.16
N TYR A 573 -14.11 11.82 0.28
CA TYR A 573 -13.56 12.94 1.05
C TYR A 573 -14.44 13.32 2.26
N PRO A 574 -14.78 12.38 3.18
CA PRO A 574 -15.76 12.65 4.24
C PRO A 574 -15.29 13.74 5.19
N ILE A 575 -16.22 14.58 5.64
CA ILE A 575 -15.91 15.71 6.54
C ILE A 575 -16.36 15.47 7.99
N HIS A 576 -17.46 14.76 8.17
CA HIS A 576 -18.07 14.49 9.49
C HIS A 576 -17.32 13.41 10.29
N SER A 577 -16.31 12.78 9.68
CA SER A 577 -15.51 11.71 10.31
C SER A 577 -14.32 12.25 11.11
N LEU A 578 -14.04 13.55 11.03
CA LEU A 578 -13.11 14.22 11.94
C LEU A 578 -13.86 14.57 13.24
N PRO A 579 -13.41 14.09 14.40
CA PRO A 579 -14.10 14.35 15.66
C PRO A 579 -13.95 15.82 16.07
N ALA A 580 -14.90 16.31 16.86
CA ALA A 580 -14.68 17.55 17.60
C ALA A 580 -13.52 17.35 18.59
N TYR A 581 -12.69 18.38 18.78
CA TYR A 581 -11.57 18.32 19.71
C TYR A 581 -11.17 19.72 20.18
N THR A 582 -10.57 19.81 21.36
CA THR A 582 -9.95 21.04 21.85
C THR A 582 -8.47 21.03 21.48
N PRO A 583 -8.00 21.89 20.57
CA PRO A 583 -6.61 21.92 20.16
C PRO A 583 -5.71 22.52 21.26
N LEU A 584 -4.45 22.08 21.34
CA LEU A 584 -3.47 22.62 22.30
C LEU A 584 -2.88 23.97 21.89
N ARG A 585 -3.06 24.35 20.62
CA ARG A 585 -2.64 25.62 20.01
C ARG A 585 -3.47 25.88 18.77
N ARG A 586 -3.31 27.04 18.13
CA ARG A 586 -3.97 27.30 16.84
C ARG A 586 -3.64 26.17 15.84
N PRO A 587 -4.66 25.42 15.37
CA PRO A 587 -4.44 24.34 14.42
C PRO A 587 -4.18 24.90 13.01
N PRO A 588 -3.67 24.10 12.08
CA PRO A 588 -3.73 24.40 10.66
C PRO A 588 -5.20 24.48 10.18
N GLU A 589 -5.42 24.92 8.95
CA GLU A 589 -6.77 24.89 8.36
C GLU A 589 -7.37 23.47 8.41
N THR A 590 -8.68 23.36 8.61
CA THR A 590 -9.39 22.07 8.72
C THR A 590 -9.16 21.17 7.51
N ALA A 591 -9.07 21.75 6.30
CA ALA A 591 -8.77 21.02 5.07
C ALA A 591 -7.41 20.29 5.11
N PHE A 592 -6.42 20.86 5.81
CA PHE A 592 -5.10 20.25 6.01
C PHE A 592 -5.17 19.02 6.90
N ILE A 593 -5.88 19.13 8.02
CA ILE A 593 -6.07 18.00 8.95
C ILE A 593 -6.90 16.88 8.29
N LEU A 594 -7.97 17.22 7.57
CA LEU A 594 -8.76 16.25 6.80
C LEU A 594 -7.93 15.58 5.69
N GLY A 595 -7.08 16.35 4.99
CA GLY A 595 -6.18 15.85 3.96
C GLY A 595 -5.18 14.82 4.50
N ILE A 596 -4.65 15.05 5.69
CA ILE A 596 -3.79 14.11 6.42
C ILE A 596 -4.60 12.90 6.92
N ALA A 597 -5.72 13.09 7.61
CA ALA A 597 -6.55 12.00 8.14
C ALA A 597 -6.97 11.02 7.04
N ARG A 598 -7.35 11.54 5.87
CA ARG A 598 -7.66 10.75 4.67
C ARG A 598 -6.48 9.90 4.22
N GLN A 599 -5.27 10.44 4.25
CA GLN A 599 -4.08 9.77 3.76
C GLN A 599 -3.50 8.78 4.78
N GLU A 600 -3.57 9.10 6.06
CA GLU A 600 -2.98 8.33 7.16
C GLU A 600 -3.81 7.10 7.53
N SER A 601 -5.13 7.27 7.71
CA SER A 601 -6.00 6.21 8.23
C SER A 601 -7.25 5.96 7.39
N GLU A 602 -7.54 6.84 6.42
CA GLU A 602 -8.84 6.89 5.77
C GLU A 602 -9.97 6.99 6.82
N PHE A 603 -9.71 7.78 7.87
CA PHE A 603 -10.60 8.02 9.02
C PHE A 603 -10.83 6.82 9.96
N ASN A 604 -10.07 5.72 9.82
CA ASN A 604 -10.18 4.59 10.74
C ASN A 604 -9.43 4.88 12.06
N THR A 605 -10.22 5.14 13.11
CA THR A 605 -9.77 5.46 14.47
C THR A 605 -9.08 4.30 15.19
N LEU A 606 -9.24 3.07 14.69
CA LEU A 606 -8.69 1.84 15.27
C LEU A 606 -7.46 1.33 14.51
N THR A 607 -6.89 2.13 13.60
CA THR A 607 -5.71 1.72 12.81
C THR A 607 -4.43 1.78 13.61
N ARG A 608 -3.64 0.71 13.55
CA ARG A 608 -2.25 0.68 14.00
C ARG A 608 -1.32 0.29 12.84
N SER A 609 -0.34 1.12 12.52
CA SER A 609 0.67 0.77 11.51
C SER A 609 1.65 -0.28 12.04
N GLY A 610 2.38 -0.96 11.13
CA GLY A 610 3.45 -1.88 11.51
C GLY A 610 4.59 -1.21 12.30
N ALA A 611 4.80 0.10 12.11
CA ALA A 611 5.75 0.89 12.89
C ALA A 611 5.19 1.33 14.26
N GLY A 612 3.89 1.15 14.50
CA GLY A 612 3.24 1.46 15.76
C GLY A 612 2.55 2.83 15.81
N ALA A 613 2.33 3.48 14.67
CA ALA A 613 1.52 4.69 14.55
C ALA A 613 0.04 4.37 14.87
N ARG A 614 -0.70 5.30 15.48
CA ARG A 614 -2.02 5.01 16.09
C ARG A 614 -3.11 6.01 15.67
N GLY A 615 -4.30 5.50 15.42
CA GLY A 615 -5.54 6.28 15.29
C GLY A 615 -5.65 7.11 14.02
N ILE A 616 -6.59 8.07 14.04
CA ILE A 616 -7.04 8.83 12.85
C ILE A 616 -5.92 9.62 12.15
N LEU A 617 -4.99 10.22 12.91
CA LEU A 617 -3.83 10.94 12.36
C LEU A 617 -2.54 10.10 12.40
N GLN A 618 -2.61 8.81 12.74
CA GLN A 618 -1.44 7.92 12.84
C GLN A 618 -0.31 8.53 13.69
N VAL A 619 -0.65 9.00 14.90
CA VAL A 619 0.32 9.58 15.83
C VAL A 619 1.23 8.49 16.39
N MET A 620 2.55 8.68 16.30
CA MET A 620 3.53 7.79 16.92
C MET A 620 3.60 8.02 18.43
N PRO A 621 3.81 6.96 19.26
CA PRO A 621 3.98 7.14 20.71
C PRO A 621 5.12 8.10 21.10
N ILE A 622 6.24 8.09 20.35
CA ILE A 622 7.34 9.04 20.58
C ILE A 622 6.94 10.48 20.28
N THR A 623 6.15 10.70 19.21
CA THR A 623 5.58 12.00 18.86
C THR A 623 4.64 12.51 19.95
N ALA A 624 3.73 11.65 20.43
CA ALA A 624 2.82 12.02 21.52
C ALA A 624 3.58 12.39 22.80
N LYS A 625 4.66 11.67 23.14
CA LYS A 625 5.52 12.03 24.29
C LYS A 625 6.19 13.41 24.12
N HIS A 626 6.64 13.74 22.91
CA HIS A 626 7.19 15.07 22.63
C HIS A 626 6.14 16.16 22.82
N VAL A 627 4.94 15.99 22.25
CA VAL A 627 3.83 16.93 22.45
C VAL A 627 3.49 17.06 23.94
N CYS A 628 3.40 15.96 24.68
CA CYS A 628 3.07 16.03 26.11
C CYS A 628 4.11 16.82 26.91
N ARG A 629 5.39 16.65 26.60
CA ARG A 629 6.48 17.42 27.21
C ARG A 629 6.40 18.90 26.85
N ASP A 630 6.25 19.21 25.56
CA ASP A 630 6.32 20.57 25.05
C ASP A 630 5.14 21.42 25.55
N TYR A 631 3.96 20.81 25.69
CA TYR A 631 2.74 21.45 26.20
C TYR A 631 2.49 21.22 27.69
N LYS A 632 3.39 20.52 28.39
CA LYS A 632 3.30 20.22 29.83
C LYS A 632 1.98 19.56 30.25
N ILE A 633 1.49 18.61 29.44
CA ILE A 633 0.26 17.85 29.71
C ILE A 633 0.56 16.39 30.07
N LYS A 634 -0.37 15.74 30.77
CA LYS A 634 -0.26 14.30 31.08
C LYS A 634 -0.25 13.47 29.79
N CYS A 635 0.69 12.54 29.70
CA CYS A 635 0.84 11.67 28.53
C CYS A 635 0.07 10.36 28.69
N GLU A 636 -1.02 10.19 27.94
CA GLU A 636 -1.88 9.00 27.96
C GLU A 636 -1.84 8.27 26.61
N ILE A 637 -0.79 7.48 26.39
CA ILE A 637 -0.48 6.85 25.09
C ILE A 637 -1.59 5.90 24.59
N ASP A 638 -2.33 5.26 25.48
CA ASP A 638 -3.40 4.33 25.10
C ASP A 638 -4.67 5.04 24.62
N ARG A 639 -4.87 6.32 25.01
CA ARG A 639 -5.97 7.14 24.49
C ARG A 639 -5.83 7.42 23.00
N LEU A 640 -4.63 7.33 22.42
CA LEU A 640 -4.43 7.50 20.97
C LEU A 640 -5.27 6.54 20.11
N MET A 641 -5.70 5.39 20.63
CA MET A 641 -6.55 4.42 19.94
C MET A 641 -8.01 4.42 20.41
N LYS A 642 -8.26 4.86 21.65
CA LYS A 642 -9.58 4.79 22.29
C LYS A 642 -10.37 6.09 22.20
N ASP A 643 -9.66 7.20 21.98
CA ASP A 643 -10.21 8.55 21.98
C ASP A 643 -9.76 9.28 20.70
N PRO A 644 -10.62 9.32 19.67
CA PRO A 644 -10.34 10.02 18.43
C PRO A 644 -10.06 11.52 18.62
N ALA A 645 -10.69 12.17 19.60
CA ALA A 645 -10.49 13.58 19.88
C ALA A 645 -9.10 13.83 20.46
N TYR A 646 -8.64 12.98 21.39
CA TYR A 646 -7.28 13.03 21.92
C TYR A 646 -6.22 12.76 20.84
N ASN A 647 -6.45 11.78 19.96
CA ASN A 647 -5.57 11.54 18.82
C ASN A 647 -5.48 12.77 17.90
N THR A 648 -6.63 13.37 17.59
CA THR A 648 -6.71 14.56 16.73
C THR A 648 -6.03 15.76 17.37
N MET A 649 -6.22 15.99 18.68
CA MET A 649 -5.54 17.02 19.46
C MET A 649 -4.02 16.87 19.38
N MET A 650 -3.50 15.66 19.62
CA MET A 650 -2.06 15.38 19.60
C MET A 650 -1.45 15.54 18.21
N GLY A 651 -2.11 14.99 17.18
CA GLY A 651 -1.65 15.11 15.81
C GLY A 651 -1.69 16.55 15.32
N SER A 652 -2.79 17.27 15.58
CA SER A 652 -2.95 18.69 15.22
C SER A 652 -1.85 19.57 15.84
N ALA A 653 -1.56 19.39 17.13
CA ALA A 653 -0.48 20.12 17.80
C ALA A 653 0.90 19.84 17.16
N TYR A 654 1.22 18.56 16.94
CA TYR A 654 2.48 18.19 16.30
C TYR A 654 2.60 18.75 14.87
N ILE A 655 1.53 18.71 14.08
CA ILE A 655 1.50 19.26 12.73
C ILE A 655 1.75 20.77 12.78
N SER A 656 1.07 21.51 13.66
CA SER A 656 1.31 22.95 13.84
C SER A 656 2.76 23.25 14.20
N ASP A 657 3.36 22.48 15.10
CA ASP A 657 4.77 22.69 15.49
C ASP A 657 5.73 22.44 14.32
N ARG A 658 5.46 21.43 13.48
CA ARG A 658 6.25 21.20 12.25
C ARG A 658 6.02 22.29 11.23
N MET A 659 4.80 22.82 11.14
CA MET A 659 4.47 23.92 10.23
C MET A 659 5.22 25.20 10.61
N ASP A 660 5.29 25.54 11.89
CA ASP A 660 6.10 26.66 12.39
C ASP A 660 7.59 26.45 12.14
N GLU A 661 8.10 25.25 12.44
CA GLU A 661 9.51 24.89 12.23
C GLU A 661 9.95 25.14 10.77
N PHE A 662 9.06 24.88 9.82
CA PHE A 662 9.32 25.09 8.40
C PHE A 662 8.75 26.41 7.85
N ALA A 663 8.52 27.39 8.74
CA ALA A 663 8.02 28.73 8.39
C ALA A 663 6.77 28.68 7.49
N GLY A 664 5.80 27.83 7.82
CA GLY A 664 4.52 27.69 7.11
C GLY A 664 4.57 26.84 5.83
N SER A 665 5.72 26.27 5.44
CA SER A 665 5.82 25.48 4.20
C SER A 665 5.06 24.16 4.30
N TYR A 666 4.05 23.97 3.44
CA TYR A 666 3.28 22.74 3.37
C TYR A 666 4.13 21.56 2.89
N VAL A 667 4.97 21.77 1.88
CA VAL A 667 5.86 20.75 1.31
C VAL A 667 6.76 20.15 2.39
N LEU A 668 7.46 21.00 3.14
CA LEU A 668 8.38 20.57 4.19
C LEU A 668 7.65 19.99 5.40
N THR A 669 6.50 20.55 5.78
CA THR A 669 5.67 20.02 6.87
C THR A 669 5.22 18.60 6.58
N LEU A 670 4.69 18.35 5.37
CA LEU A 670 4.22 17.01 4.97
C LEU A 670 5.37 16.01 4.84
N ALA A 671 6.50 16.44 4.26
CA ALA A 671 7.70 15.62 4.19
C ALA A 671 8.23 15.26 5.60
N GLY A 672 8.24 16.24 6.50
CA GLY A 672 8.68 16.08 7.89
C GLY A 672 7.70 15.26 8.76
N TYR A 673 6.40 15.32 8.45
CA TYR A 673 5.39 14.50 9.13
C TYR A 673 5.57 13.01 8.78
N ASN A 674 5.73 12.70 7.49
CA ASN A 674 5.81 11.32 7.02
C ASN A 674 7.21 10.69 7.18
N ALA A 675 8.29 11.41 6.82
CA ALA A 675 9.67 10.89 6.88
C ALA A 675 10.46 11.33 8.13
N GLY A 676 9.86 12.18 8.97
CA GLY A 676 10.51 12.80 10.13
C GLY A 676 11.20 14.13 9.77
N PRO A 677 11.21 15.12 10.68
CA PRO A 677 11.75 16.46 10.41
C PRO A 677 13.27 16.45 10.12
N GLY A 678 14.00 15.46 10.64
CA GLY A 678 15.41 15.27 10.31
C GLY A 678 15.64 14.98 8.82
N ARG A 679 14.75 14.22 8.17
CA ARG A 679 14.83 13.96 6.72
C ARG A 679 14.49 15.19 5.91
N ALA A 680 13.46 15.95 6.30
CA ALA A 680 13.14 17.21 5.65
C ALA A 680 14.34 18.18 5.68
N ARG A 681 15.01 18.35 6.84
CA ARG A 681 16.23 19.17 6.95
C ARG A 681 17.40 18.63 6.13
N GLN A 682 17.57 17.31 6.07
CA GLN A 682 18.57 16.69 5.21
C GLN A 682 18.30 17.02 3.74
N TRP A 683 17.06 16.87 3.27
CA TRP A 683 16.69 17.14 1.89
C TRP A 683 16.74 18.62 1.52
N ILE A 684 16.55 19.55 2.47
CA ILE A 684 16.87 20.97 2.25
C ILE A 684 18.35 21.14 1.89
N LYS A 685 19.26 20.50 2.63
CA LYS A 685 20.71 20.59 2.37
C LYS A 685 21.11 19.92 1.05
N GLU A 686 20.47 18.81 0.71
CA GLU A 686 20.81 18.03 -0.49
C GLU A 686 20.18 18.60 -1.77
N PHE A 687 18.98 19.18 -1.67
CA PHE A 687 18.17 19.56 -2.83
C PHE A 687 18.02 21.07 -3.04
N GLY A 688 18.40 21.87 -2.03
CA GLY A 688 18.00 23.26 -1.91
C GLY A 688 16.73 23.41 -1.06
N ASP A 689 16.47 24.64 -0.60
CA ASP A 689 15.28 24.96 0.18
C ASP A 689 14.08 25.25 -0.76
N PRO A 690 12.98 24.47 -0.73
CA PRO A 690 11.84 24.67 -1.62
C PRO A 690 11.04 25.95 -1.33
N ARG A 691 11.42 26.71 -0.30
CA ARG A 691 10.88 28.04 0.02
C ARG A 691 11.63 29.16 -0.72
N ASP A 692 12.84 28.87 -1.21
CA ASP A 692 13.58 29.78 -2.08
C ASP A 692 12.97 29.73 -3.49
N GLY A 693 12.69 30.89 -4.09
CA GLY A 693 12.16 30.98 -5.45
C GLY A 693 13.09 30.39 -6.53
N LYS A 694 14.36 30.13 -6.20
CA LYS A 694 15.32 29.45 -7.08
C LYS A 694 15.13 27.93 -7.15
N VAL A 695 14.38 27.35 -6.22
CA VAL A 695 14.11 25.90 -6.16
C VAL A 695 12.68 25.65 -6.60
N ASP A 696 12.49 24.89 -7.67
CA ASP A 696 11.15 24.46 -8.09
C ASP A 696 10.62 23.42 -7.07
N PRO A 697 9.52 23.72 -6.34
CA PRO A 697 8.99 22.81 -5.34
C PRO A 697 8.45 21.49 -5.96
N ILE A 698 8.08 21.49 -7.23
CA ILE A 698 7.65 20.27 -7.95
C ILE A 698 8.87 19.35 -8.14
N ASP A 699 9.99 19.90 -8.61
CA ASP A 699 11.24 19.14 -8.72
C ASP A 699 11.77 18.70 -7.36
N TRP A 700 11.65 19.54 -6.34
CA TRP A 700 12.02 19.19 -4.97
C TRP A 700 11.25 17.97 -4.46
N ILE A 701 9.93 17.93 -4.69
CA ILE A 701 9.09 16.77 -4.36
C ILE A 701 9.56 15.54 -5.13
N HIS A 702 9.87 15.65 -6.42
CA HIS A 702 10.31 14.51 -7.24
C HIS A 702 11.72 14.00 -6.89
N ARG A 703 12.56 14.83 -6.28
CA ARG A 703 13.88 14.44 -5.73
C ARG A 703 13.80 13.61 -4.46
N ILE A 704 12.65 13.58 -3.77
CA ILE A 704 12.48 12.77 -2.55
C ILE A 704 12.71 11.28 -2.91
N PRO A 705 13.75 10.62 -2.37
CA PRO A 705 14.13 9.26 -2.77
C PRO A 705 13.17 8.20 -2.21
N PHE A 706 12.39 8.56 -1.19
CA PHE A 706 11.38 7.68 -0.62
C PHE A 706 10.09 7.83 -1.42
N GLU A 707 9.79 6.81 -2.23
CA GLU A 707 8.58 6.77 -3.05
C GLU A 707 7.31 7.03 -2.21
N GLU A 708 7.22 6.41 -1.04
CA GLU A 708 6.12 6.60 -0.08
C GLU A 708 5.94 8.08 0.30
N THR A 709 7.02 8.76 0.72
CA THR A 709 6.96 10.17 1.11
C THR A 709 6.68 11.08 -0.07
N ARG A 710 7.30 10.82 -1.23
CA ARG A 710 7.07 11.56 -2.47
C ARG A 710 5.60 11.52 -2.89
N GLU A 711 4.98 10.35 -2.82
CA GLU A 711 3.55 10.19 -3.09
C GLU A 711 2.68 10.80 -1.99
N TYR A 712 3.08 10.68 -0.72
CA TYR A 712 2.36 11.23 0.42
C TYR A 712 2.21 12.75 0.28
N VAL A 713 3.30 13.48 0.02
CA VAL A 713 3.25 14.94 -0.16
C VAL A 713 2.32 15.34 -1.30
N GLN A 714 2.41 14.67 -2.46
CA GLN A 714 1.53 14.93 -3.61
C GLN A 714 0.05 14.70 -3.27
N LYS A 715 -0.27 13.55 -2.66
CA LYS A 715 -1.64 13.17 -2.33
C LYS A 715 -2.25 14.10 -1.29
N VAL A 716 -1.51 14.46 -0.25
CA VAL A 716 -2.06 15.35 0.79
C VAL A 716 -2.24 16.77 0.24
N LEU A 717 -1.30 17.30 -0.53
CA LEU A 717 -1.45 18.60 -1.19
C LEU A 717 -2.69 18.67 -2.09
N SER A 718 -2.98 17.60 -2.84
CA SER A 718 -4.18 17.57 -3.68
C SER A 718 -5.46 17.35 -2.88
N ASN A 719 -5.41 16.55 -1.80
CA ASN A 719 -6.53 16.34 -0.89
C ASN A 719 -6.99 17.66 -0.24
N ILE A 720 -6.04 18.51 0.17
CA ILE A 720 -6.32 19.81 0.80
C ILE A 720 -7.26 20.65 -0.08
N GLN A 721 -7.00 20.70 -1.39
CA GLN A 721 -7.80 21.48 -2.32
C GLN A 721 -9.25 20.96 -2.39
N VAL A 722 -9.42 19.63 -2.46
CA VAL A 722 -10.75 19.01 -2.50
C VAL A 722 -11.50 19.23 -1.18
N TYR A 723 -10.79 19.18 -0.04
CA TYR A 723 -11.42 19.45 1.25
C TYR A 723 -11.82 20.91 1.44
N ARG A 724 -11.09 21.87 0.89
CA ARG A 724 -11.53 23.28 0.88
C ARG A 724 -12.87 23.42 0.17
N ALA A 725 -13.04 22.80 -1.00
CA ALA A 725 -14.32 22.76 -1.70
C ALA A 725 -15.41 22.08 -0.85
N ARG A 726 -15.13 20.91 -0.24
CA ARG A 726 -16.07 20.22 0.66
C ARG A 726 -16.50 21.05 1.87
N LEU A 727 -15.64 21.96 2.33
CA LEU A 727 -15.89 22.86 3.46
C LEU A 727 -16.57 24.17 3.04
N GLY A 728 -17.00 24.30 1.78
CA GLY A 728 -17.73 25.47 1.28
C GLY A 728 -16.86 26.57 0.67
N GLU A 729 -15.55 26.36 0.52
CA GLU A 729 -14.65 27.30 -0.18
C GLU A 729 -14.61 27.04 -1.70
N GLU A 730 -15.70 26.55 -2.32
CA GLU A 730 -15.70 26.09 -3.72
C GLU A 730 -15.14 27.12 -4.70
N ALA A 731 -15.41 28.41 -4.51
CA ALA A 731 -14.92 29.47 -5.41
C ALA A 731 -13.39 29.66 -5.39
N ASN A 732 -12.70 29.24 -4.33
CA ASN A 732 -11.26 29.46 -4.14
C ASN A 732 -10.54 28.25 -3.51
N ALA A 733 -11.01 27.05 -3.85
CA ALA A 733 -10.55 25.80 -3.25
C ALA A 733 -9.17 25.35 -3.75
N VAL A 734 -8.88 25.53 -5.05
CA VAL A 734 -7.67 25.05 -5.72
C VAL A 734 -6.62 26.16 -5.76
N ARG A 735 -5.81 26.25 -4.70
CA ARG A 735 -4.70 27.21 -4.57
C ARG A 735 -3.35 26.51 -4.45
N LEU A 736 -3.18 25.40 -5.17
CA LEU A 736 -2.01 24.51 -5.09
C LEU A 736 -0.67 25.23 -5.40
N ASN A 737 -0.64 26.12 -6.39
CA ASN A 737 0.57 26.90 -6.70
C ASN A 737 1.01 27.78 -5.52
N ALA A 738 0.06 28.36 -4.78
CA ALA A 738 0.35 29.15 -3.58
C ALA A 738 0.81 28.25 -2.43
N ASP A 739 0.16 27.11 -2.22
CA ASP A 739 0.54 26.15 -1.18
C ASP A 739 1.95 25.57 -1.40
N LEU A 740 2.34 25.33 -2.66
CA LEU A 740 3.68 24.85 -3.02
C LEU A 740 4.79 25.84 -2.69
N LYS A 741 4.50 27.15 -2.83
CA LYS A 741 5.45 28.25 -2.57
C LYS A 741 5.23 28.88 -1.20
N ARG A 742 4.39 28.28 -0.36
CA ARG A 742 3.96 28.90 0.88
C ARG A 742 5.15 29.11 1.81
N VAL A 743 5.32 30.36 2.20
CA VAL A 743 6.15 30.80 3.32
C VAL A 743 5.24 31.68 4.15
N SER A 744 5.11 31.38 5.44
CA SER A 744 4.53 32.35 6.37
C SER A 744 5.48 33.53 6.42
N ALA A 745 5.00 34.76 6.19
CA ALA A 745 5.67 35.93 6.73
C ALA A 745 5.66 35.73 8.26
N ALA A 746 6.74 35.22 8.85
CA ALA A 746 6.83 35.15 10.29
C ALA A 746 6.95 36.58 10.80
N ALA A 747 6.09 36.98 11.73
CA ALA A 747 6.35 38.14 12.57
C ALA A 747 7.76 37.96 13.19
N PRO A 748 8.57 39.03 13.26
CA PRO A 748 9.89 38.94 13.88
C PRO A 748 9.75 38.39 15.32
N PRO A 749 10.77 37.69 15.85
CA PRO A 749 10.78 37.36 17.26
C PRO A 749 10.53 38.65 18.05
N ALA A 750 9.56 38.63 18.97
CA ALA A 750 9.26 39.80 19.78
C ALA A 750 10.57 40.35 20.38
N PRO A 751 10.84 41.67 20.26
CA PRO A 751 12.04 42.24 20.86
C PRO A 751 12.04 41.89 22.36
N PRO A 752 13.22 41.66 22.97
CA PRO A 752 13.30 41.35 24.38
C PRO A 752 12.57 42.46 25.16
N ALA A 753 11.64 42.05 26.03
CA ALA A 753 10.87 42.97 26.84
C ALA A 753 11.85 43.90 27.56
N SER A 754 11.66 45.21 27.39
CA SER A 754 12.42 46.22 28.13
C SER A 754 12.29 45.92 29.62
N PRO A 755 13.39 45.99 30.40
CA PRO A 755 13.32 45.75 31.83
C PRO A 755 12.33 46.75 32.46
N PRO A 756 11.54 46.32 33.46
CA PRO A 756 10.58 47.19 34.11
C PRO A 756 11.31 48.39 34.74
N PRO A 757 10.70 49.59 34.74
CA PRO A 757 11.30 50.76 35.35
C PRO A 757 11.54 50.50 36.84
N ALA A 758 12.73 50.86 37.31
CA ALA A 758 13.12 50.74 38.71
C ALA A 758 12.13 51.48 39.60
N ALA A 759 11.54 50.76 40.56
CA ALA A 759 10.68 51.36 41.58
C ALA A 759 11.51 52.33 42.42
N ALA A 760 11.16 53.61 42.37
CA ALA A 760 11.69 54.62 43.27
C ALA A 760 11.22 54.32 44.70
N ALA A 761 12.18 54.21 45.61
CA ALA A 761 11.93 54.24 47.04
C ALA A 761 11.42 55.63 47.44
N ALA A 762 10.28 55.68 48.11
CA ALA A 762 9.85 56.85 48.88
C ALA A 762 9.55 56.38 50.31
N ALA A 763 10.28 56.97 51.25
CA ALA A 763 10.22 56.73 52.68
C ALA A 763 9.17 57.64 53.37
N ALA A 764 8.87 57.27 54.63
CA ALA A 764 8.09 57.98 55.66
C ALA A 764 6.55 57.94 55.50
N LYS A 765 5.75 57.59 56.51
CA LYS A 765 5.89 57.61 57.97
C LYS A 765 5.32 56.35 58.61
#